data_AF-A0A932DWQ3-F1
#
_entry.id   AF-A0A932DWQ3-F1
#
_cell.length_a   1.000
_cell.length_b   1.000
_cell.length_c   1.000
_cell.angle_alpha   90.00
_cell.angle_beta   90.00
_cell.angle_gamma   90.00
#
_symmetry.space_group_name_H-M   'P 1'
#
loop_
_entity.id
_entity.type
_entity.pdbx_description
1 polymer ?
#
loop_
_entity_poly.entity_id
_entity_poly.type
_entity_poly.pdbx_seq_one_letter_code
_entity_poly.pdbx_strand_id
1 'polypeptide(L)'
;MGSRPPESPPAAPVTPEIHAPEDDLRARLEDIFADRLRLRVQDAAPRVPIAPDSTLFPSPETCARFPTAVRILGFCNGHQGSALRALLIDPTARHETISYVRALFLWSQHAVTTSPVTLEQFPDIPIPELLETARDARDCYERLQFAAQHPEVTAATYPAALARACAQAIDLPPDARWIDMVDALFGTSDRETLLRRMLTNVGFLPTELLTKKRFRTIGAAPITESIAALRALEEEPALLHARTERAHLTAYFLRNGDATGLRTRRGHTPLTIDASGIRIDGEYLHTHLPYGLLSAELLATLQHNQWLPTDAAYHEARVRMHEQQNNRAAYVHVAAAQFDAFAAAWSLQEHQPPTLTQLTTEALRNPDAFSARCVRTNAIIPDLLFHALLQQGPSGAFAVLRIGDAVGAALAGERVRREAYRFSSHDLLHEQNTEYRSRVRLLYDPNYYNAAKAARAFLSAPPPEPTMTFVAFRGRYTTSEQHGQHGFVEAIADGQLARILVNEDRHLDAGHRRTLETLPLFAQDQYEHLEDALRTFRYFTHTVTTLEQIDTQRRGRWQERFHSYAETALHFLLTNATSYHASARRAFDALTTGSADAWSTTATAALLTLLRTAQQHYARFLYGNITTAMDFEQRFLPEVRPHEVIFGPSFLEAAAQHCNAAWGYAAALAQKPATIRTVALTHRTEDPSGTIPFHMEESILERLRLDRTRPLINIMGGCRAVGDMSHSTTNPLSQFADAVLTVAHAHRANVSVPGTQSGMGVTFGHANVEYQRTCGHLPKRERAHLFAISPGMSTYVPGNESWTNAAKNQDEVFAITPVDAILTPFEANWEYRGRDRWNASYVHHIRYMEALYARLSVDQPRVMVIGNGGFWTVAEAIASLEHGFDCMLVRNTGRFAECIAPIVESLDQVPLEDDPNTCTRYLLDCMSAVVTPDVLAEFQKKDFGCSIPGETADYEEYRRLVRLFLRTLRDRRARVRITTTATLAQELDEYLTKQHPIATPI
;
A
#
# COMPACT_ATOMS: atom_id res chain seq x y z
N MET A 1 37.77 78.89 50.50
CA MET A 1 38.40 77.79 49.75
C MET A 1 37.72 76.49 50.20
N GLY A 2 37.14 75.62 49.39
CA GLY A 2 37.08 75.53 47.93
C GLY A 2 35.69 75.09 47.43
N SER A 3 35.42 75.51 46.22
CA SER A 3 34.18 75.40 45.44
C SER A 3 33.91 73.98 44.92
N ARG A 4 32.68 73.49 45.08
CA ARG A 4 32.13 72.37 44.32
C ARG A 4 31.84 72.80 42.87
N PRO A 5 32.13 71.96 41.86
CA PRO A 5 31.82 72.27 40.47
C PRO A 5 30.31 72.14 40.20
N PRO A 6 29.77 72.85 39.18
CA PRO A 6 28.36 72.82 38.84
C PRO A 6 27.98 71.51 38.12
N GLU A 7 26.84 70.95 38.51
CA GLU A 7 26.19 69.82 37.83
C GLU A 7 25.79 70.22 36.41
N SER A 8 26.13 69.39 35.43
CA SER A 8 25.74 69.55 34.03
C SER A 8 24.26 69.16 33.85
N PRO A 9 23.51 69.83 32.95
CA PRO A 9 22.12 69.48 32.69
C PRO A 9 22.00 68.11 32.02
N PRO A 10 20.89 67.38 32.19
CA PRO A 10 20.69 66.08 31.57
C PRO A 10 20.65 66.23 30.04
N ALA A 11 21.46 65.42 29.35
CA ALA A 11 21.47 65.34 27.90
C ALA A 11 20.07 64.93 27.38
N ALA A 12 19.60 65.63 26.35
CA ALA A 12 18.42 65.23 25.60
C ALA A 12 18.61 63.83 25.00
N PRO A 13 17.55 63.01 24.86
CA PRO A 13 17.65 61.70 24.26
C PRO A 13 18.01 61.86 22.78
N VAL A 14 19.21 61.41 22.41
CA VAL A 14 19.64 61.27 21.02
C VAL A 14 18.89 60.07 20.45
N THR A 15 17.95 60.31 19.54
CA THR A 15 17.41 59.28 18.65
C THR A 15 18.56 58.76 17.78
N PRO A 16 18.86 57.44 17.77
CA PRO A 16 19.88 56.92 16.88
C PRO A 16 19.33 56.96 15.44
N GLU A 17 19.94 57.78 14.58
CA GLU A 17 19.84 57.60 13.14
C GLU A 17 20.51 56.26 12.79
N ILE A 18 19.71 55.28 12.40
CA ILE A 18 20.16 53.94 12.02
C ILE A 18 20.70 54.03 10.58
N HIS A 19 22.00 54.26 10.42
CA HIS A 19 22.70 53.88 9.20
C HIS A 19 23.02 52.37 9.29
N ALA A 20 22.22 51.53 8.63
CA ALA A 20 22.58 50.12 8.44
C ALA A 20 23.80 50.05 7.48
N PRO A 21 24.81 49.22 7.75
CA PRO A 21 25.95 49.05 6.84
C PRO A 21 25.47 48.51 5.48
N GLU A 22 26.07 49.00 4.39
CA GLU A 22 25.64 48.75 3.01
C GLU A 22 25.55 47.24 2.64
N ASP A 23 26.36 46.40 3.28
CA ASP A 23 26.33 44.93 3.11
C ASP A 23 25.03 44.27 3.65
N ASP A 24 24.35 44.86 4.65
CA ASP A 24 23.11 44.33 5.23
C ASP A 24 21.89 44.59 4.32
N LEU A 25 21.90 45.69 3.54
CA LEU A 25 20.81 46.03 2.62
C LEU A 25 20.79 45.15 1.37
N ARG A 26 21.97 44.79 0.85
CA ARG A 26 22.09 43.87 -0.29
C ARG A 26 21.58 42.48 0.06
N ALA A 27 22.01 41.93 1.20
CA ALA A 27 21.56 40.62 1.67
C ALA A 27 20.03 40.57 1.85
N ARG A 28 19.42 41.65 2.36
CA ARG A 28 17.96 41.76 2.49
C ARG A 28 17.24 41.76 1.13
N LEU A 29 17.79 42.43 0.12
CA LEU A 29 17.22 42.41 -1.24
C LEU A 29 17.37 41.05 -1.90
N GLU A 30 18.49 40.36 -1.70
CA GLU A 30 18.69 38.97 -2.11
C GLU A 30 17.62 38.05 -1.51
N ASP A 31 17.34 38.18 -0.20
CA ASP A 31 16.28 37.44 0.48
C ASP A 31 14.87 37.78 -0.06
N ILE A 32 14.60 39.06 -0.34
CA ILE A 32 13.34 39.52 -0.95
C ILE A 32 13.14 38.89 -2.33
N PHE A 33 14.14 38.97 -3.21
CA PHE A 33 14.02 38.43 -4.55
C PHE A 33 13.94 36.90 -4.56
N ALA A 34 14.66 36.23 -3.66
CA ALA A 34 14.51 34.79 -3.45
C ALA A 34 13.08 34.42 -3.04
N ASP A 35 12.45 35.17 -2.12
CA ASP A 35 11.05 34.98 -1.73
C ASP A 35 10.09 35.22 -2.91
N ARG A 36 10.32 36.26 -3.74
CA ARG A 36 9.47 36.55 -4.91
C ARG A 36 9.58 35.49 -6.00
N LEU A 37 10.79 35.01 -6.28
CA LEU A 37 11.02 33.87 -7.18
C LEU A 37 10.27 32.64 -6.68
N ARG A 38 10.34 32.34 -5.37
CA ARG A 38 9.61 31.23 -4.76
C ARG A 38 8.10 31.39 -4.95
N LEU A 39 7.51 32.53 -4.59
CA LEU A 39 6.06 32.79 -4.74
C LEU A 39 5.60 32.66 -6.21
N ARG A 40 6.41 33.10 -7.18
CA ARG A 40 6.11 32.92 -8.61
C ARG A 40 6.15 31.46 -9.06
N VAL A 41 7.08 30.68 -8.50
CA VAL A 41 7.12 29.21 -8.61
C VAL A 41 5.97 28.56 -7.82
N GLN A 42 5.09 29.32 -7.18
CA GLN A 42 3.81 28.80 -6.70
C GLN A 42 2.68 29.09 -7.71
N ASP A 43 2.77 30.17 -8.49
CA ASP A 43 1.70 30.64 -9.40
C ASP A 43 1.84 30.29 -10.91
N ALA A 44 3.05 30.07 -11.48
CA ALA A 44 3.22 29.86 -12.95
C ALA A 44 3.69 28.45 -13.41
N ALA A 45 3.12 27.88 -14.49
CA ALA A 45 3.61 26.66 -15.17
C ALA A 45 5.04 26.82 -15.75
N PRO A 46 5.81 25.73 -15.97
CA PRO A 46 7.27 25.75 -15.86
C PRO A 46 7.94 26.39 -17.07
N ARG A 47 8.77 27.41 -16.88
CA ARG A 47 9.88 27.72 -17.78
C ARG A 47 11.10 28.21 -17.00
N VAL A 48 12.14 27.36 -17.05
CA VAL A 48 13.57 27.62 -16.79
C VAL A 48 13.96 27.91 -15.32
N PRO A 49 15.01 27.25 -14.79
CA PRO A 49 15.60 27.63 -13.51
C PRO A 49 16.25 29.01 -13.64
N ILE A 50 15.62 30.03 -13.06
CA ILE A 50 16.25 31.33 -12.89
C ILE A 50 17.02 31.25 -11.57
N ALA A 51 18.28 30.80 -11.62
CA ALA A 51 19.22 31.23 -10.60
C ALA A 51 19.29 32.76 -10.70
N PRO A 52 19.18 33.52 -9.59
CA PRO A 52 19.36 34.96 -9.66
C PRO A 52 20.79 35.21 -10.15
N ASP A 53 20.92 35.63 -11.41
CA ASP A 53 22.20 36.01 -11.95
C ASP A 53 22.72 37.17 -11.10
N SER A 54 23.97 37.07 -10.64
CA SER A 54 24.59 38.07 -9.76
C SER A 54 24.61 39.48 -10.36
N THR A 55 24.39 39.56 -11.68
CA THR A 55 24.25 40.77 -12.50
C THR A 55 22.89 41.48 -12.34
N LEU A 56 21.89 40.85 -11.71
CA LEU A 56 20.58 41.45 -11.39
C LEU A 56 20.61 42.32 -10.12
N PHE A 57 21.70 42.26 -9.34
CA PHE A 57 21.78 42.98 -8.08
C PHE A 57 22.42 44.36 -8.28
N PRO A 58 21.75 45.43 -7.82
CA PRO A 58 22.27 46.79 -7.89
C PRO A 58 23.55 46.98 -7.04
N SER A 59 24.33 48.02 -7.36
CA SER A 59 25.50 48.38 -6.55
C SER A 59 25.12 48.76 -5.11
N PRO A 60 25.99 48.51 -4.11
CA PRO A 60 25.77 48.91 -2.72
C PRO A 60 25.37 50.39 -2.54
N GLU A 61 26.00 51.28 -3.33
CA GLU A 61 25.71 52.72 -3.36
C GLU A 61 24.27 53.05 -3.80
N THR A 62 23.65 52.22 -4.64
CA THR A 62 22.27 52.43 -5.10
C THR A 62 21.26 51.92 -4.08
N CYS A 63 21.57 50.83 -3.37
CA CYS A 63 20.77 50.31 -2.26
C CYS A 63 20.69 51.29 -1.08
N ALA A 64 21.76 52.05 -0.83
CA ALA A 64 21.83 53.07 0.22
C ALA A 64 20.85 54.24 0.01
N ARG A 65 20.30 54.43 -1.20
CA ARG A 65 19.34 55.51 -1.51
C ARG A 65 17.92 55.25 -1.01
N PHE A 66 17.54 54.01 -0.73
CA PHE A 66 16.15 53.63 -0.37
C PHE A 66 16.03 52.67 0.84
N PRO A 67 16.73 52.91 1.97
CA PRO A 67 16.79 51.97 3.09
C PRO A 67 15.41 51.67 3.71
N THR A 68 14.57 52.69 3.83
CA THR A 68 13.23 52.56 4.41
C THR A 68 12.29 51.77 3.51
N ALA A 69 12.37 51.95 2.18
CA ALA A 69 11.54 51.21 1.23
C ALA A 69 11.94 49.73 1.15
N VAL A 70 13.25 49.42 1.18
CA VAL A 70 13.76 48.04 1.28
C VAL A 70 13.31 47.38 2.58
N ARG A 71 13.32 48.12 3.69
CA ARG A 71 12.82 47.63 4.99
C ARG A 71 11.32 47.30 4.94
N ILE A 72 10.48 48.21 4.41
CA ILE A 72 9.03 48.00 4.26
C ILE A 72 8.76 46.82 3.33
N LEU A 73 9.50 46.69 2.23
CA LEU A 73 9.41 45.56 1.31
C LEU A 73 9.78 44.25 2.01
N GLY A 74 10.78 44.27 2.89
CA GLY A 74 11.17 43.14 3.74
C GLY A 74 10.07 42.67 4.69
N PHE A 75 9.18 43.57 5.17
CA PHE A 75 8.00 43.18 5.95
C PHE A 75 7.01 42.32 5.16
N CYS A 76 7.05 42.38 3.83
CA CYS A 76 6.22 41.56 2.96
C CYS A 76 6.81 40.17 2.69
N ASN A 77 7.93 39.78 3.32
CA ASN A 77 8.56 38.48 3.09
C ASN A 77 8.09 37.38 4.04
N GLY A 78 8.19 36.13 3.58
CA GLY A 78 7.96 34.94 4.40
C GLY A 78 6.54 34.85 4.94
N HIS A 79 6.31 33.99 5.94
CA HIS A 79 4.97 33.82 6.49
C HIS A 79 4.49 34.98 7.37
N GLN A 80 5.38 35.74 8.02
CA GLN A 80 4.99 36.92 8.80
C GLN A 80 4.38 38.01 7.92
N GLY A 81 4.88 38.16 6.68
CA GLY A 81 4.31 39.06 5.69
C GLY A 81 3.05 38.53 4.97
N SER A 82 2.55 37.33 5.28
CA SER A 82 1.43 36.73 4.52
C SER A 82 0.11 37.49 4.67
N ALA A 83 -0.23 37.92 5.89
CA ALA A 83 -1.41 38.76 6.13
C ALA A 83 -1.27 40.12 5.44
N LEU A 84 -0.07 40.70 5.47
CA LEU A 84 0.26 41.92 4.75
C LEU A 84 0.06 41.74 3.24
N ARG A 85 0.62 40.69 2.64
CA ARG A 85 0.44 40.38 1.20
C ARG A 85 -1.02 40.15 0.83
N ALA A 86 -1.79 39.44 1.66
CA ALA A 86 -3.22 39.22 1.43
C ALA A 86 -3.98 40.56 1.34
N LEU A 87 -3.68 41.50 2.26
CA LEU A 87 -4.21 42.86 2.21
C LEU A 87 -3.78 43.61 0.94
N LEU A 88 -2.53 43.45 0.51
CA LEU A 88 -2.04 44.08 -0.73
C LEU A 88 -2.70 43.53 -1.99
N ILE A 89 -3.18 42.29 -1.99
CA ILE A 89 -3.83 41.66 -3.15
C ILE A 89 -5.34 41.98 -3.18
N ASP A 90 -5.95 42.34 -2.04
CA ASP A 90 -7.37 42.67 -1.95
C ASP A 90 -7.72 43.90 -2.81
N PRO A 91 -8.54 43.74 -3.88
CA PRO A 91 -8.93 44.84 -4.76
C PRO A 91 -9.85 45.89 -4.10
N THR A 92 -10.44 45.56 -2.95
CA THR A 92 -11.31 46.44 -2.17
C THR A 92 -10.53 47.36 -1.24
N ALA A 93 -9.30 46.99 -0.86
CA ALA A 93 -8.40 47.82 -0.08
C ALA A 93 -7.84 48.97 -0.92
N ARG A 94 -8.46 50.15 -0.81
CA ARG A 94 -8.12 51.36 -1.57
C ARG A 94 -7.73 52.49 -0.62
N HIS A 95 -6.45 52.54 -0.27
CA HIS A 95 -5.84 53.66 0.45
C HIS A 95 -4.50 54.02 -0.21
N GLU A 96 -4.07 55.28 -0.14
CA GLU A 96 -2.82 55.75 -0.73
C GLU A 96 -1.60 55.00 -0.13
N THR A 97 -1.61 54.81 1.18
CA THR A 97 -0.58 54.04 1.91
C THR A 97 -0.51 52.57 1.47
N ILE A 98 -1.67 51.94 1.20
CA ILE A 98 -1.74 50.55 0.71
C ILE A 98 -1.23 50.50 -0.73
N SER A 99 -1.59 51.49 -1.55
CA SER A 99 -1.12 51.62 -2.93
C SER A 99 0.40 51.75 -3.00
N TYR A 100 1.03 52.47 -2.07
CA TYR A 100 2.49 52.56 -1.96
C TYR A 100 3.14 51.19 -1.73
N VAL A 101 2.72 50.45 -0.69
CA VAL A 101 3.29 49.13 -0.38
C VAL A 101 2.98 48.12 -1.50
N ARG A 102 1.80 48.22 -2.11
CA ARG A 102 1.41 47.43 -3.29
C ARG A 102 2.34 47.72 -4.48
N ALA A 103 2.67 49.00 -4.75
CA ALA A 103 3.59 49.37 -5.82
C ALA A 103 5.00 48.82 -5.59
N LEU A 104 5.52 48.93 -4.35
CA LEU A 104 6.80 48.32 -3.98
C LEU A 104 6.79 46.79 -4.15
N PHE A 105 5.72 46.13 -3.69
CA PHE A 105 5.55 44.69 -3.82
C PHE A 105 5.50 44.25 -5.30
N LEU A 106 4.68 44.91 -6.12
CA LEU A 106 4.56 44.64 -7.55
C LEU A 106 5.86 44.93 -8.31
N TRP A 107 6.57 46.00 -7.97
CA TRP A 107 7.90 46.27 -8.51
C TRP A 107 8.85 45.12 -8.22
N SER A 108 8.90 44.62 -6.98
CA SER A 108 9.78 43.50 -6.61
C SER A 108 9.42 42.20 -7.33
N GLN A 109 8.14 41.99 -7.62
CA GLN A 109 7.69 40.88 -8.47
C GLN A 109 8.13 41.08 -9.93
N HIS A 110 8.01 42.30 -10.46
CA HIS A 110 8.42 42.60 -11.84
C HIS A 110 9.94 42.46 -12.02
N ALA A 111 10.73 42.96 -11.07
CA ALA A 111 12.19 42.93 -11.10
C ALA A 111 12.78 41.51 -11.24
N VAL A 112 12.15 40.50 -10.64
CA VAL A 112 12.58 39.09 -10.80
C VAL A 112 12.10 38.45 -12.12
N THR A 113 11.27 39.15 -12.91
CA THR A 113 10.68 38.63 -14.16
C THR A 113 11.31 39.20 -15.43
N THR A 114 11.83 40.43 -15.38
CA THR A 114 12.37 41.16 -16.53
C THR A 114 13.84 41.44 -16.32
N SER A 115 14.70 40.82 -17.13
CA SER A 115 16.12 41.15 -17.16
C SER A 115 16.37 42.28 -18.18
N PRO A 116 17.09 43.38 -17.84
CA PRO A 116 17.45 43.86 -16.50
C PRO A 116 16.56 45.03 -16.06
N VAL A 117 15.81 44.88 -14.97
CA VAL A 117 15.25 46.04 -14.23
C VAL A 117 16.37 46.65 -13.40
N THR A 118 16.84 47.85 -13.76
CA THR A 118 17.79 48.62 -12.97
C THR A 118 17.07 49.27 -11.78
N LEU A 119 17.76 49.49 -10.64
CA LEU A 119 17.22 50.25 -9.51
C LEU A 119 16.80 51.69 -9.88
N GLU A 120 17.17 52.18 -11.06
CA GLU A 120 16.69 53.44 -11.64
C GLU A 120 15.18 53.43 -11.93
N GLN A 121 14.57 52.24 -12.00
CA GLN A 121 13.12 52.04 -12.12
C GLN A 121 12.44 51.76 -10.76
N PHE A 122 13.17 51.89 -9.64
CA PHE A 122 12.56 51.81 -8.30
C PHE A 122 11.52 52.91 -8.16
N PRO A 123 10.33 52.64 -7.57
CA PRO A 123 9.29 53.64 -7.48
C PRO A 123 9.78 54.85 -6.67
N ASP A 124 9.99 55.99 -7.33
CA ASP A 124 10.30 57.29 -6.70
C ASP A 124 8.99 57.91 -6.16
N ILE A 125 8.35 57.18 -5.25
CA ILE A 125 7.10 57.58 -4.60
C ILE A 125 7.45 58.01 -3.17
N PRO A 126 6.99 59.17 -2.70
CA PRO A 126 7.21 59.59 -1.32
C PRO A 126 6.70 58.52 -0.35
N ILE A 127 7.51 58.18 0.65
CA ILE A 127 7.13 57.19 1.67
C ILE A 127 6.02 57.82 2.52
N PRO A 128 4.85 57.17 2.64
CA PRO A 128 3.82 57.65 3.54
C PRO A 128 4.34 57.72 4.98
N GLU A 129 4.14 58.86 5.64
CA GLU A 129 4.60 59.13 7.02
C GLU A 129 4.19 58.00 8.00
N LEU A 130 2.99 57.44 7.79
CA LEU A 130 2.44 56.35 8.61
C LEU A 130 3.34 55.10 8.63
N LEU A 131 4.08 54.83 7.55
CA LEU A 131 4.94 53.65 7.38
C LEU A 131 6.38 53.86 7.82
N GLU A 132 6.86 55.11 7.88
CA GLU A 132 8.22 55.41 8.35
C GLU A 132 8.45 54.88 9.77
N THR A 133 7.40 54.94 10.59
CA THR A 133 7.42 54.50 11.99
C THR A 133 7.03 53.04 12.21
N ALA A 134 6.69 52.29 11.16
CA ALA A 134 6.34 50.87 11.28
C ALA A 134 7.57 50.05 11.71
N ARG A 135 7.44 49.21 12.74
CA ARG A 135 8.59 48.48 13.33
C ARG A 135 8.83 47.11 12.71
N ASP A 136 7.75 46.41 12.38
CA ASP A 136 7.77 45.05 11.86
C ASP A 136 6.56 44.79 10.91
N ALA A 137 6.44 43.56 10.42
CA ALA A 137 5.36 43.17 9.52
C ALA A 137 3.97 43.27 10.15
N ARG A 138 3.85 43.04 11.47
CA ARG A 138 2.58 43.13 12.18
C ARG A 138 2.17 44.59 12.36
N ASP A 139 3.06 45.44 12.83
CA ASP A 139 2.83 46.88 12.98
C ASP A 139 2.49 47.53 11.63
N CYS A 140 3.16 47.11 10.55
CA CYS A 140 2.83 47.52 9.19
C CYS A 140 1.41 47.07 8.78
N TYR A 141 1.06 45.79 9.04
CA TYR A 141 -0.28 45.27 8.79
C TYR A 141 -1.37 46.03 9.56
N GLU A 142 -1.19 46.25 10.86
CA GLU A 142 -2.15 46.98 11.71
C GLU A 142 -2.37 48.41 11.19
N ARG A 143 -1.30 49.11 10.85
CA ARG A 143 -1.37 50.48 10.31
C ARG A 143 -2.09 50.55 8.97
N LEU A 144 -1.80 49.63 8.05
CA LEU A 144 -2.45 49.60 6.74
C LEU A 144 -3.92 49.20 6.86
N GLN A 145 -4.23 48.18 7.66
CA GLN A 145 -5.61 47.74 7.88
C GLN A 145 -6.44 48.85 8.54
N PHE A 146 -5.87 49.54 9.51
CA PHE A 146 -6.52 50.67 10.17
C PHE A 146 -6.72 51.84 9.20
N ALA A 147 -5.71 52.20 8.40
CA ALA A 147 -5.82 53.26 7.40
C ALA A 147 -6.83 52.95 6.28
N ALA A 148 -7.07 51.67 5.96
CA ALA A 148 -8.15 51.28 5.05
C ALA A 148 -9.54 51.61 5.61
N GLN A 149 -9.73 51.54 6.92
CA GLN A 149 -11.01 51.82 7.59
C GLN A 149 -11.12 53.29 8.03
N HIS A 150 -9.99 53.96 8.26
CA HIS A 150 -9.86 55.34 8.74
C HIS A 150 -8.87 56.13 7.86
N PRO A 151 -9.27 56.55 6.64
CA PRO A 151 -8.38 57.19 5.67
C PRO A 151 -7.76 58.52 6.14
N GLU A 152 -8.37 59.16 7.14
CA GLU A 152 -7.94 60.44 7.70
C GLU A 152 -6.74 60.35 8.66
N VAL A 153 -6.26 59.13 8.97
CA VAL A 153 -5.23 58.93 9.99
C VAL A 153 -3.82 59.23 9.48
N THR A 154 -3.05 59.94 10.29
CA THR A 154 -1.62 60.25 10.06
C THR A 154 -0.73 59.52 11.08
N ALA A 155 0.60 59.51 10.88
CA ALA A 155 1.52 58.88 11.82
C ALA A 155 1.40 59.43 13.25
N ALA A 156 1.25 60.75 13.37
CA ALA A 156 1.11 61.43 14.66
C ALA A 156 -0.23 61.15 15.36
N THR A 157 -1.31 60.96 14.58
CA THR A 157 -2.67 60.77 15.13
C THR A 157 -3.05 59.30 15.31
N TYR A 158 -2.34 58.38 14.65
CA TYR A 158 -2.59 56.94 14.67
C TYR A 158 -2.77 56.34 16.08
N PRO A 159 -1.89 56.58 17.06
CA PRO A 159 -2.04 55.96 18.38
C PRO A 159 -3.33 56.36 19.09
N ALA A 160 -3.74 57.63 18.97
CA ALA A 160 -4.94 58.17 19.59
C ALA A 160 -6.21 57.76 18.83
N ALA A 161 -6.17 57.72 17.49
CA ALA A 161 -7.27 57.27 16.66
C ALA A 161 -7.56 55.77 16.87
N LEU A 162 -6.52 54.94 16.91
CA LEU A 162 -6.63 53.51 17.17
C LEU A 162 -7.26 53.24 18.54
N ALA A 163 -6.77 53.91 19.60
CA ALA A 163 -7.33 53.76 20.94
C ALA A 163 -8.83 54.13 20.97
N ARG A 164 -9.23 55.22 20.31
CA ARG A 164 -10.63 55.65 20.22
C ARG A 164 -11.51 54.64 19.50
N ALA A 165 -11.08 54.15 18.35
CA ALA A 165 -11.81 53.16 17.57
C ALA A 165 -11.97 51.84 18.34
N CYS A 166 -10.92 51.41 19.03
CA CYS A 166 -10.96 50.24 19.90
C CYS A 166 -11.95 50.41 21.05
N ALA A 167 -11.95 51.57 21.73
CA ALA A 167 -12.90 51.86 22.79
C ALA A 167 -14.35 51.80 22.29
N GLN A 168 -14.64 52.41 21.14
CA GLN A 168 -15.96 52.40 20.52
C GLN A 168 -16.39 50.99 20.09
N ALA A 169 -15.46 50.16 19.60
CA ALA A 169 -15.75 48.79 19.20
C ALA A 169 -16.21 47.91 20.37
N ILE A 170 -15.81 48.24 21.60
CA ILE A 170 -16.15 47.51 22.82
C ILE A 170 -17.03 48.31 23.80
N ASP A 171 -17.77 49.30 23.30
CA ASP A 171 -18.72 50.13 24.05
C ASP A 171 -18.14 50.88 25.27
N LEU A 172 -16.89 51.32 25.16
CA LEU A 172 -16.24 52.18 26.15
C LEU A 172 -16.17 53.64 25.68
N PRO A 173 -16.04 54.60 26.63
CA PRO A 173 -15.81 56.00 26.31
C PRO A 173 -14.58 56.21 25.40
N PRO A 174 -14.60 57.19 24.46
CA PRO A 174 -13.49 57.49 23.54
C PRO A 174 -12.11 57.73 24.18
N ASP A 175 -12.09 58.13 25.46
CA ASP A 175 -10.92 58.42 26.28
C ASP A 175 -10.55 57.28 27.24
N ALA A 176 -11.22 56.12 27.12
CA ALA A 176 -10.91 54.94 27.90
C ALA A 176 -9.43 54.55 27.77
N ARG A 177 -8.83 54.09 28.86
CA ARG A 177 -7.44 53.66 28.84
C ARG A 177 -7.37 52.24 28.30
N TRP A 178 -6.26 51.90 27.66
CA TRP A 178 -5.99 50.53 27.20
C TRP A 178 -6.19 49.44 28.26
N ILE A 179 -5.94 49.73 29.53
CA ILE A 179 -6.17 48.79 30.64
C ILE A 179 -7.66 48.49 30.80
N ASP A 180 -8.50 49.52 30.76
CA ASP A 180 -9.95 49.39 30.90
C ASP A 180 -10.54 48.63 29.69
N MET A 181 -9.97 48.85 28.49
CA MET A 181 -10.32 48.09 27.28
C MET A 181 -9.97 46.61 27.38
N VAL A 182 -8.80 46.29 27.95
CA VAL A 182 -8.38 44.90 28.19
C VAL A 182 -9.36 44.20 29.15
N ASP A 183 -9.78 44.88 30.22
CA ASP A 183 -10.77 44.32 31.16
C ASP A 183 -12.15 44.14 30.52
N ALA A 184 -12.62 45.09 29.70
CA ALA A 184 -13.90 44.97 29.01
C ALA A 184 -13.91 43.81 27.99
N LEU A 185 -12.90 43.74 27.13
CA LEU A 185 -12.83 42.76 26.05
C LEU A 185 -12.68 41.33 26.58
N PHE A 186 -11.80 41.13 27.55
CA PHE A 186 -11.47 39.80 28.05
C PHE A 186 -12.20 39.46 29.35
N GLY A 187 -12.86 40.40 30.04
CA GLY A 187 -13.58 40.14 31.30
C GLY A 187 -15.07 39.82 31.14
N THR A 188 -15.67 40.09 29.98
CA THR A 188 -17.10 39.86 29.70
C THR A 188 -17.43 38.40 29.38
N SER A 189 -18.68 37.97 29.57
CA SER A 189 -19.19 36.72 28.99
C SER A 189 -19.58 36.84 27.51
N ASP A 190 -19.81 38.05 27.01
CA ASP A 190 -20.23 38.33 25.61
C ASP A 190 -19.03 38.55 24.66
N ARG A 191 -18.03 37.69 24.79
CA ARG A 191 -16.70 37.85 24.15
C ARG A 191 -16.78 37.83 22.63
N GLU A 192 -17.60 36.93 22.10
CA GLU A 192 -17.73 36.73 20.65
C GLU A 192 -18.27 37.99 19.96
N THR A 193 -19.29 38.62 20.54
CA THR A 193 -19.88 39.86 20.02
C THR A 193 -18.86 41.00 20.02
N LEU A 194 -18.11 41.18 21.11
CA LEU A 194 -17.10 42.24 21.18
C LEU A 194 -15.92 41.99 20.22
N LEU A 195 -15.45 40.74 20.10
CA LEU A 195 -14.40 40.37 19.16
C LEU A 195 -14.85 40.56 17.70
N ARG A 196 -16.08 40.15 17.37
CA ARG A 196 -16.70 40.40 16.07
C ARG A 196 -16.70 41.90 15.74
N ARG A 197 -17.17 42.73 16.67
CA ARG A 197 -17.17 44.20 16.49
C ARG A 197 -15.78 44.78 16.36
N MET A 198 -14.80 44.28 17.11
CA MET A 198 -13.39 44.65 16.96
C MET A 198 -12.87 44.33 15.55
N LEU A 199 -13.10 43.10 15.06
CA LEU A 199 -12.68 42.70 13.72
C LEU A 199 -13.42 43.46 12.61
N THR A 200 -14.69 43.80 12.80
CA THR A 200 -15.46 44.58 11.81
C THR A 200 -15.05 46.05 11.77
N ASN A 201 -14.87 46.68 12.94
CA ASN A 201 -14.71 48.14 13.04
C ASN A 201 -13.25 48.61 13.13
N VAL A 202 -12.34 47.73 13.52
CA VAL A 202 -10.89 48.02 13.60
C VAL A 202 -10.10 47.14 12.62
N GLY A 203 -10.62 45.97 12.24
CA GLY A 203 -10.01 45.06 11.27
C GLY A 203 -9.09 43.99 11.86
N PHE A 204 -8.63 44.17 13.11
CA PHE A 204 -7.68 43.29 13.78
C PHE A 204 -7.79 43.42 15.31
N LEU A 205 -7.08 42.56 16.04
CA LEU A 205 -6.88 42.70 17.49
C LEU A 205 -5.57 43.47 17.76
N PRO A 206 -5.62 44.70 18.28
CA PRO A 206 -4.42 45.53 18.45
C PRO A 206 -3.35 44.90 19.32
N THR A 207 -2.10 44.93 18.84
CA THR A 207 -0.92 44.51 19.62
C THR A 207 -0.82 45.27 20.94
N GLU A 208 -1.22 46.55 20.96
CA GLU A 208 -1.26 47.40 22.16
C GLU A 208 -2.10 46.80 23.29
N LEU A 209 -3.21 46.09 23.02
CA LEU A 209 -4.01 45.43 24.06
C LEU A 209 -3.24 44.26 24.69
N LEU A 210 -2.57 43.47 23.86
CA LEU A 210 -1.89 42.23 24.25
C LEU A 210 -0.56 42.47 24.98
N THR A 211 0.02 43.65 24.80
CA THR A 211 1.29 44.07 25.43
C THR A 211 1.09 44.76 26.78
N LYS A 212 -0.13 45.15 27.17
CA LYS A 212 -0.36 45.79 28.48
C LYS A 212 -0.13 44.81 29.63
N LYS A 213 0.44 45.33 30.72
CA LYS A 213 0.62 44.58 31.98
C LYS A 213 -0.68 43.95 32.48
N ARG A 214 -1.83 44.61 32.26
CA ARG A 214 -3.14 44.08 32.67
C ARG A 214 -3.48 42.77 31.96
N PHE A 215 -3.19 42.65 30.67
CA PHE A 215 -3.45 41.43 29.90
C PHE A 215 -2.73 40.22 30.53
N ARG A 216 -1.50 40.43 31.04
CA ARG A 216 -0.72 39.42 31.78
C ARG A 216 -1.29 39.01 33.14
N THR A 217 -2.39 39.60 33.56
CA THR A 217 -3.05 39.29 34.84
C THR A 217 -4.48 38.77 34.63
N ILE A 218 -4.92 38.69 33.38
CA ILE A 218 -6.17 38.06 33.00
C ILE A 218 -5.93 36.56 33.08
N GLY A 219 -6.64 35.88 33.97
CA GLY A 219 -6.49 34.43 34.14
C GLY A 219 -6.66 33.68 32.81
N ALA A 220 -6.14 32.45 32.77
CA ALA A 220 -6.11 31.65 31.54
C ALA A 220 -7.50 31.40 30.90
N ALA A 221 -8.52 31.12 31.72
CA ALA A 221 -9.86 30.76 31.23
C ALA A 221 -10.51 31.84 30.33
N PRO A 222 -10.57 33.12 30.74
CA PRO A 222 -11.02 34.21 29.87
C PRO A 222 -10.33 34.28 28.50
N ILE A 223 -9.02 34.03 28.44
CA ILE A 223 -8.25 34.11 27.20
C ILE A 223 -8.54 32.89 26.31
N THR A 224 -8.64 31.70 26.89
CA THR A 224 -9.02 30.48 26.14
C THR A 224 -10.41 30.59 25.54
N GLU A 225 -11.35 31.23 26.23
CA GLU A 225 -12.70 31.50 25.69
C GLU A 225 -12.66 32.50 24.54
N SER A 226 -11.82 33.53 24.60
CA SER A 226 -11.61 34.44 23.46
C SER A 226 -10.99 33.75 22.25
N ILE A 227 -10.07 32.80 22.46
CA ILE A 227 -9.49 31.97 21.38
C ILE A 227 -10.57 31.07 20.74
N ALA A 228 -11.47 30.50 21.55
CA ALA A 228 -12.59 29.71 21.06
C ALA A 228 -13.60 30.56 20.28
N ALA A 229 -13.90 31.77 20.76
CA ALA A 229 -14.77 32.72 20.07
C ALA A 229 -14.19 33.12 18.70
N LEU A 230 -12.89 33.44 18.62
CA LEU A 230 -12.24 33.72 17.33
C LEU A 230 -12.31 32.52 16.37
N ARG A 231 -12.28 31.29 16.88
CA ARG A 231 -12.43 30.09 16.05
C ARG A 231 -13.85 29.98 15.46
N ALA A 232 -14.89 30.29 16.23
CA ALA A 232 -16.26 30.32 15.71
C ALA A 232 -16.43 31.35 14.59
N LEU A 233 -15.76 32.51 14.71
CA LEU A 233 -15.78 33.57 13.70
C LEU A 233 -15.02 33.21 12.40
N GLU A 234 -14.19 32.16 12.38
CA GLU A 234 -13.49 31.72 11.15
C GLU A 234 -14.44 31.19 10.07
N GLU A 235 -15.64 30.74 10.45
CA GLU A 235 -16.64 30.22 9.52
C GLU A 235 -17.35 31.31 8.72
N GLU A 236 -17.13 32.59 9.07
CA GLU A 236 -17.78 33.73 8.44
C GLU A 236 -16.91 34.34 7.33
N PRO A 237 -17.37 34.33 6.05
CA PRO A 237 -16.59 34.84 4.92
C PRO A 237 -16.22 36.33 5.03
N ALA A 238 -16.97 37.12 5.82
CA ALA A 238 -16.69 38.54 6.05
C ALA A 238 -15.54 38.80 7.03
N LEU A 239 -15.10 37.77 7.78
CA LEU A 239 -14.10 37.89 8.85
C LEU A 239 -12.84 37.06 8.53
N LEU A 240 -12.33 37.20 7.29
CA LEU A 240 -11.16 36.47 6.76
C LEU A 240 -9.90 36.52 7.64
N HIS A 241 -9.78 37.51 8.53
CA HIS A 241 -8.62 37.69 9.41
C HIS A 241 -8.73 36.97 10.76
N ALA A 242 -9.90 36.43 11.14
CA ALA A 242 -10.12 35.80 12.45
C ALA A 242 -9.09 34.70 12.79
N ARG A 243 -8.69 33.91 11.79
CA ARG A 243 -7.66 32.87 11.94
C ARG A 243 -6.29 33.43 12.28
N THR A 244 -5.89 34.51 11.62
CA THR A 244 -4.61 35.20 11.89
C THR A 244 -4.62 35.81 13.29
N GLU A 245 -5.71 36.45 13.68
CA GLU A 245 -5.87 37.06 15.00
C GLU A 245 -5.90 36.01 16.12
N ARG A 246 -6.52 34.85 15.87
CA ARG A 246 -6.49 33.71 16.81
C ARG A 246 -5.07 33.19 17.04
N ALA A 247 -4.30 33.03 15.97
CA ALA A 247 -2.90 32.62 16.09
C ALA A 247 -2.06 33.66 16.85
N HIS A 248 -2.31 34.95 16.59
CA HIS A 248 -1.64 36.05 17.27
C HIS A 248 -1.96 36.10 18.78
N LEU A 249 -3.24 36.04 19.15
CA LEU A 249 -3.68 35.98 20.55
C LEU A 249 -3.08 34.77 21.27
N THR A 250 -3.09 33.61 20.61
CA THR A 250 -2.49 32.37 21.15
C THR A 250 -1.00 32.55 21.42
N ALA A 251 -0.25 33.13 20.48
CA ALA A 251 1.19 33.36 20.62
C ALA A 251 1.50 34.29 21.81
N TYR A 252 0.73 35.37 21.98
CA TYR A 252 0.86 36.27 23.13
C TYR A 252 0.53 35.60 24.46
N PHE A 253 -0.56 34.83 24.48
CA PHE A 253 -1.00 34.09 25.67
C PHE A 253 0.07 33.12 26.18
N LEU A 254 0.72 32.38 25.27
CA LEU A 254 1.80 31.47 25.62
C LEU A 254 3.08 32.20 26.04
N ARG A 255 3.43 33.30 25.38
CA ARG A 255 4.64 34.09 25.70
C ARG A 255 4.59 34.73 27.08
N ASN A 256 3.41 35.16 27.53
CA ASN A 256 3.29 35.86 28.82
C ASN A 256 3.42 34.93 30.04
N GLY A 257 3.48 33.60 29.84
CA GLY A 257 3.62 32.63 30.94
C GLY A 257 2.30 32.33 31.67
N ASP A 258 1.22 33.08 31.43
CA ASP A 258 -0.10 32.87 32.06
C ASP A 258 -0.72 31.53 31.70
N ALA A 259 -0.37 30.99 30.53
CA ALA A 259 -0.74 29.65 30.12
C ALA A 259 -0.23 28.56 31.08
N THR A 260 0.83 28.81 31.87
CA THR A 260 1.33 27.82 32.86
C THR A 260 0.26 27.41 33.88
N GLY A 261 -0.72 28.29 34.15
CA GLY A 261 -1.90 27.96 34.96
C GLY A 261 -2.76 26.83 34.38
N LEU A 262 -2.80 26.69 33.05
CA LEU A 262 -3.47 25.57 32.37
C LEU A 262 -2.71 24.25 32.56
N ARG A 263 -1.39 24.31 32.78
CA ARG A 263 -0.52 23.14 32.99
C ARG A 263 -0.70 22.50 34.37
N THR A 264 -1.08 23.28 35.38
CA THR A 264 -1.15 22.83 36.78
C THR A 264 -2.44 22.09 37.14
N ARG A 265 -3.46 22.14 36.29
CA ARG A 265 -4.72 21.40 36.47
C ARG A 265 -4.67 20.09 35.68
N ARG A 266 -4.30 18.99 36.36
CA ARG A 266 -4.36 17.55 35.98
C ARG A 266 -4.23 17.19 34.48
N GLY A 267 -3.16 16.47 34.15
CA GLY A 267 -3.03 15.71 32.90
C GLY A 267 -2.34 16.52 31.80
N HIS A 268 -1.01 16.45 31.76
CA HIS A 268 -0.21 17.11 30.73
C HIS A 268 -0.58 16.59 29.33
N THR A 269 -1.01 17.47 28.42
CA THR A 269 -0.76 17.25 26.99
C THR A 269 0.42 18.14 26.61
N PRO A 270 1.65 17.60 26.44
CA PRO A 270 2.75 18.38 25.89
C PRO A 270 2.38 18.93 24.51
N LEU A 271 2.92 20.09 24.14
CA LEU A 271 2.72 20.61 22.79
C LEU A 271 3.40 19.66 21.81
N THR A 272 2.65 19.29 20.78
CA THR A 272 3.17 18.45 19.71
C THR A 272 3.50 19.31 18.50
N ILE A 273 4.44 18.84 17.68
CA ILE A 273 4.76 19.48 16.41
C ILE A 273 4.21 18.63 15.26
N ASP A 274 3.72 19.29 14.22
CA ASP A 274 3.27 18.65 12.99
C ASP A 274 3.80 19.37 11.74
N ALA A 275 3.36 18.92 10.56
CA ALA A 275 3.80 19.49 9.28
C ALA A 275 3.45 20.98 9.11
N SER A 276 2.46 21.48 9.86
CA SER A 276 1.93 22.83 9.70
C SER A 276 2.36 23.77 10.82
N GLY A 277 2.77 23.27 12.00
CA GLY A 277 3.12 24.12 13.13
C GLY A 277 3.19 23.41 14.48
N ILE A 278 3.08 24.19 15.56
CA ILE A 278 2.93 23.67 16.92
C ILE A 278 1.44 23.48 17.20
N ARG A 279 1.04 22.23 17.43
CA ARG A 279 -0.32 21.84 17.81
C ARG A 279 -0.46 21.82 19.33
N ILE A 280 -1.51 22.48 19.80
CA ILE A 280 -1.92 22.54 21.20
C ILE A 280 -3.27 21.86 21.30
N ASP A 281 -3.31 20.71 21.97
CA ASP A 281 -4.50 19.87 22.07
C ASP A 281 -4.77 19.51 23.53
N GLY A 282 -5.18 20.51 24.31
CA GLY A 282 -5.53 20.35 25.72
C GLY A 282 -7.03 20.53 25.94
N GLU A 283 -7.55 19.98 27.04
CA GLU A 283 -8.98 20.02 27.42
C GLU A 283 -9.62 21.43 27.32
N TYR A 284 -8.82 22.49 27.54
CA TYR A 284 -9.28 23.88 27.56
C TYR A 284 -8.70 24.74 26.43
N LEU A 285 -7.80 24.20 25.60
CA LEU A 285 -7.14 24.95 24.54
C LEU A 285 -6.82 24.04 23.35
N HIS A 286 -7.60 24.20 22.29
CA HIS A 286 -7.40 23.53 21.00
C HIS A 286 -7.02 24.54 19.94
N THR A 287 -5.73 24.66 19.65
CA THR A 287 -5.23 25.66 18.70
C THR A 287 -3.95 25.20 18.00
N HIS A 288 -3.60 25.88 16.92
CA HIS A 288 -2.46 25.54 16.09
C HIS A 288 -1.69 26.82 15.76
N LEU A 289 -0.39 26.80 15.99
CA LEU A 289 0.52 27.92 15.75
C LEU A 289 1.43 27.61 14.56
N PRO A 290 1.21 28.25 13.40
CA PRO A 290 2.08 28.10 12.24
C PRO A 290 3.52 28.50 12.56
N TYR A 291 4.51 27.75 12.07
CA TYR A 291 5.93 28.03 12.36
C TYR A 291 6.36 29.45 11.99
N GLY A 292 5.80 29.99 10.92
CA GLY A 292 6.09 31.33 10.43
C GLY A 292 5.58 32.46 11.31
N LEU A 293 4.62 32.18 12.21
CA LEU A 293 4.13 33.13 13.22
C LEU A 293 4.85 32.98 14.56
N LEU A 294 5.80 32.06 14.67
CA LEU A 294 6.62 31.92 15.87
C LEU A 294 7.70 33.00 15.92
N SER A 295 8.11 33.34 17.14
CA SER A 295 9.28 34.16 17.42
C SER A 295 10.28 33.36 18.24
N ALA A 296 11.56 33.73 18.16
CA ALA A 296 12.61 33.11 18.97
C ALA A 296 12.31 33.25 20.48
N GLU A 297 11.74 34.38 20.88
CA GLU A 297 11.35 34.68 22.26
C GLU A 297 10.21 33.76 22.75
N LEU A 298 9.19 33.53 21.91
CA LEU A 298 8.11 32.58 22.22
C LEU A 298 8.66 31.16 22.35
N LEU A 299 9.49 30.69 21.41
CA LEU A 299 10.06 29.35 21.46
C LEU A 299 10.94 29.14 22.70
N ALA A 300 11.76 30.13 23.05
CA ALA A 300 12.56 30.10 24.28
C ALA A 300 11.67 30.03 25.53
N THR A 301 10.55 30.76 25.53
CA THR A 301 9.55 30.71 26.61
C THR A 301 8.88 29.35 26.70
N LEU A 302 8.47 28.76 25.57
CA LEU A 302 7.88 27.43 25.51
C LEU A 302 8.85 26.36 26.02
N GLN A 303 10.14 26.48 25.69
CA GLN A 303 11.19 25.58 26.18
C GLN A 303 11.41 25.76 27.68
N HIS A 304 11.60 26.99 28.15
CA HIS A 304 11.83 27.30 29.57
C HIS A 304 10.68 26.81 30.46
N ASN A 305 9.44 26.99 29.98
CA ASN A 305 8.24 26.55 30.68
C ASN A 305 7.86 25.08 30.39
N GLN A 306 8.75 24.31 29.73
CA GLN A 306 8.60 22.88 29.43
C GLN A 306 7.28 22.52 28.72
N TRP A 307 6.81 23.40 27.83
CA TRP A 307 5.68 23.11 26.95
C TRP A 307 6.09 22.17 25.81
N LEU A 308 7.32 22.32 25.34
CA LEU A 308 7.93 21.42 24.38
C LEU A 308 8.56 20.24 25.15
N PRO A 309 8.29 18.99 24.74
CA PRO A 309 8.67 17.82 25.50
C PRO A 309 10.18 17.51 25.45
N THR A 310 10.88 18.00 24.42
CA THR A 310 12.30 17.66 24.16
C THR A 310 13.05 18.85 23.55
N ASP A 311 14.37 18.89 23.77
CA ASP A 311 15.27 19.84 23.08
C ASP A 311 15.18 19.67 21.56
N ALA A 312 14.99 18.44 21.08
CA ALA A 312 14.79 18.15 19.66
C ALA A 312 13.55 18.86 19.09
N ALA A 313 12.42 18.87 19.81
CA ALA A 313 11.21 19.58 19.39
C ALA A 313 11.41 21.10 19.34
N TYR A 314 12.18 21.66 20.28
CA TYR A 314 12.57 23.07 20.27
C TYR A 314 13.44 23.44 19.06
N HIS A 315 14.49 22.67 18.81
CA HIS A 315 15.36 22.92 17.67
C HIS A 315 14.64 22.71 16.33
N GLU A 316 13.78 21.69 16.21
CA GLU A 316 12.93 21.49 15.02
C GLU A 316 12.00 22.69 14.78
N ALA A 317 11.30 23.17 15.81
CA ALA A 317 10.41 24.32 15.66
C ALA A 317 11.17 25.59 15.24
N ARG A 318 12.42 25.77 15.70
CA ARG A 318 13.29 26.86 15.26
C ARG A 318 13.74 26.72 13.80
N VAL A 319 14.12 25.51 13.38
CA VAL A 319 14.46 25.22 11.97
C VAL A 319 13.30 25.61 11.07
N ARG A 320 12.09 25.15 11.40
CA ARG A 320 10.87 25.45 10.61
C ARG A 320 10.45 26.92 10.67
N MET A 321 10.63 27.59 11.79
CA MET A 321 10.41 29.03 11.91
C MET A 321 11.30 29.80 10.93
N HIS A 322 12.60 29.51 10.91
CA HIS A 322 13.54 30.18 10.00
C HIS A 322 13.31 29.80 8.54
N GLU A 323 12.94 28.54 8.25
CA GLU A 323 12.53 28.10 6.91
C GLU A 323 11.33 28.90 6.40
N GLN A 324 10.29 29.08 7.24
CA GLN A 324 9.08 29.82 6.87
C GLN A 324 9.27 31.35 6.86
N GLN A 325 10.31 31.86 7.50
CA GLN A 325 10.71 33.27 7.47
C GLN A 325 11.75 33.56 6.37
N ASN A 326 12.15 32.56 5.58
CA ASN A 326 13.23 32.64 4.58
C ASN A 326 14.57 33.14 5.16
N ASN A 327 14.87 32.88 6.43
CA ASN A 327 16.15 33.28 7.03
C ASN A 327 17.18 32.16 6.86
N ARG A 328 17.83 32.10 5.70
CA ARG A 328 18.74 31.01 5.33
C ARG A 328 19.97 30.92 6.24
N ALA A 329 20.55 32.05 6.64
CA ALA A 329 21.72 32.08 7.51
C ALA A 329 21.40 31.49 8.90
N ALA A 330 20.26 31.89 9.49
CA ALA A 330 19.83 31.35 10.78
C ALA A 330 19.39 29.89 10.68
N TYR A 331 18.76 29.47 9.56
CA TYR A 331 18.42 28.07 9.31
C TYR A 331 19.65 27.15 9.42
N VAL A 332 20.75 27.48 8.73
CA VAL A 332 21.96 26.65 8.71
C VAL A 332 22.54 26.48 10.12
N HIS A 333 22.61 27.57 10.89
CA HIS A 333 23.11 27.52 12.26
C HIS A 333 22.23 26.67 13.18
N VAL A 334 20.90 26.75 13.05
CA VAL A 334 19.98 26.00 13.92
C VAL A 334 19.91 24.52 13.52
N ALA A 335 20.07 24.19 12.24
CA ALA A 335 20.09 22.81 11.76
C ALA A 335 21.24 21.99 12.39
N ALA A 336 22.39 22.61 12.66
CA ALA A 336 23.49 21.97 13.38
C ALA A 336 23.10 21.63 14.84
N ALA A 337 22.54 22.60 15.57
CA ALA A 337 22.08 22.38 16.95
C ALA A 337 20.96 21.33 17.04
N GLN A 338 20.10 21.24 16.02
CA GLN A 338 19.10 20.18 15.91
C GLN A 338 19.76 18.79 15.82
N PHE A 339 20.80 18.65 14.99
CA PHE A 339 21.54 17.40 14.88
C PHE A 339 22.20 17.02 16.21
N ASP A 340 22.83 17.98 16.89
CA ASP A 340 23.49 17.71 18.18
C ASP A 340 22.50 17.22 19.25
N ALA A 341 21.30 17.83 19.31
CA ALA A 341 20.22 17.39 20.19
C ALA A 341 19.75 15.96 19.86
N PHE A 342 19.64 15.63 18.57
CA PHE A 342 19.31 14.28 18.12
C PHE A 342 20.40 13.27 18.50
N ALA A 343 21.67 13.58 18.23
CA ALA A 343 22.80 12.70 18.53
C ALA A 343 22.95 12.47 20.04
N ALA A 344 22.75 13.48 20.87
CA ALA A 344 22.74 13.34 22.33
C ALA A 344 21.63 12.39 22.80
N ALA A 345 20.41 12.53 22.29
CA ALA A 345 19.32 11.61 22.60
C ALA A 345 19.60 10.17 22.11
N TRP A 346 20.26 10.03 20.95
CA TRP A 346 20.70 8.73 20.42
C TRP A 346 21.73 8.04 21.32
N SER A 347 22.67 8.83 21.86
CA SER A 347 23.75 8.40 22.76
C SER A 347 23.27 7.85 24.08
N LEU A 348 22.11 8.29 24.60
CA LEU A 348 21.59 7.78 25.88
C LEU A 348 21.28 6.27 25.82
N GLN A 349 21.26 5.69 24.62
CA GLN A 349 21.14 4.25 24.39
C GLN A 349 22.46 3.56 23.99
N GLU A 350 23.54 4.32 23.81
CA GLU A 350 24.88 3.87 23.41
C GLU A 350 25.97 4.48 24.34
N HIS A 351 27.26 4.25 24.07
CA HIS A 351 28.33 4.77 24.94
C HIS A 351 28.89 6.13 24.50
N GLN A 352 28.62 6.57 23.25
CA GLN A 352 29.10 7.85 22.69
C GLN A 352 28.12 8.45 21.66
N PRO A 353 28.10 9.79 21.49
CA PRO A 353 27.30 10.43 20.44
C PRO A 353 27.77 10.09 19.04
N PRO A 354 26.84 9.65 18.16
CA PRO A 354 27.20 9.32 16.81
C PRO A 354 27.42 10.59 15.99
N THR A 355 28.35 10.52 15.05
CA THR A 355 28.60 11.55 14.05
C THR A 355 27.57 11.48 12.92
N LEU A 356 27.43 12.57 12.15
CA LEU A 356 26.54 12.62 10.98
C LEU A 356 26.85 11.50 9.98
N THR A 357 28.13 11.21 9.76
CA THR A 357 28.58 10.12 8.87
C THR A 357 28.19 8.75 9.39
N GLN A 358 28.27 8.51 10.71
CA GLN A 358 27.86 7.24 11.32
C GLN A 358 26.35 7.02 11.15
N LEU A 359 25.53 8.03 11.47
CA LEU A 359 24.08 7.96 11.30
C LEU A 359 23.66 7.83 9.84
N THR A 360 24.34 8.54 8.92
CA THR A 360 24.09 8.41 7.48
C THR A 360 24.38 6.98 7.01
N THR A 361 25.50 6.40 7.47
CA THR A 361 25.86 5.01 7.14
C THR A 361 24.87 4.01 7.70
N GLU A 362 24.40 4.22 8.94
CA GLU A 362 23.37 3.37 9.57
C GLU A 362 22.05 3.45 8.80
N ALA A 363 21.58 4.65 8.50
CA ALA A 363 20.34 4.89 7.78
C ALA A 363 20.36 4.33 6.34
N LEU A 364 21.50 4.38 5.65
CA LEU A 364 21.67 3.74 4.34
C LEU A 364 21.65 2.21 4.43
N ARG A 365 22.32 1.63 5.43
CA ARG A 365 22.46 0.17 5.57
C ARG A 365 21.19 -0.50 6.09
N ASN A 366 20.45 0.17 6.97
CA ASN A 366 19.32 -0.43 7.69
C ASN A 366 18.22 0.60 8.01
N PRO A 367 17.57 1.18 6.99
CA PRO A 367 16.57 2.24 7.17
C PRO A 367 15.39 1.82 8.06
N ASP A 368 14.97 0.56 7.98
CA ASP A 368 13.86 0.03 8.78
C ASP A 368 14.20 -0.04 10.28
N ALA A 369 15.39 -0.54 10.61
CA ALA A 369 15.86 -0.62 11.99
C ALA A 369 16.09 0.77 12.59
N PHE A 370 16.68 1.68 11.81
CA PHE A 370 16.83 3.09 12.15
C PHE A 370 15.47 3.73 12.46
N SER A 371 14.47 3.53 11.58
CA SER A 371 13.11 4.06 11.74
C SER A 371 12.39 3.49 12.97
N ALA A 372 12.49 2.18 13.18
CA ALA A 372 11.91 1.52 14.35
C ALA A 372 12.52 2.03 15.67
N ARG A 373 13.79 2.45 15.66
CA ARG A 373 14.41 3.11 16.81
C ARG A 373 13.86 4.53 16.98
N CYS A 374 13.80 5.34 15.92
CA CYS A 374 13.22 6.68 15.96
C CYS A 374 11.77 6.70 16.48
N VAL A 375 10.92 5.77 16.04
CA VAL A 375 9.53 5.66 16.51
C VAL A 375 9.49 5.29 18.00
N ARG A 376 10.33 4.35 18.44
CA ARG A 376 10.38 3.90 19.83
C ARG A 376 10.88 4.98 20.79
N THR A 377 11.82 5.82 20.35
CA THR A 377 12.39 6.92 21.13
C THR A 377 11.66 8.25 20.94
N ASN A 378 10.65 8.28 20.06
CA ASN A 378 9.98 9.49 19.61
C ASN A 378 10.96 10.58 19.14
N ALA A 379 12.02 10.17 18.43
CA ALA A 379 13.08 11.06 17.96
C ALA A 379 12.70 11.73 16.64
N ILE A 380 12.89 13.05 16.57
CA ILE A 380 12.67 13.84 15.35
C ILE A 380 13.94 13.81 14.50
N ILE A 381 13.85 13.27 13.28
CA ILE A 381 15.02 13.08 12.41
C ILE A 381 15.49 14.45 11.89
N PRO A 382 16.77 14.85 12.04
CA PRO A 382 17.24 16.20 11.69
C PRO A 382 17.37 16.43 10.17
N ASP A 383 17.21 17.68 9.72
CA ASP A 383 17.28 18.06 8.28
C ASP A 383 18.65 17.75 7.69
N LEU A 384 19.72 17.95 8.48
CA LEU A 384 21.09 17.63 8.08
C LEU A 384 21.28 16.16 7.71
N LEU A 385 20.58 15.23 8.40
CA LEU A 385 20.67 13.81 8.07
C LEU A 385 19.97 13.51 6.74
N PHE A 386 18.80 14.09 6.49
CA PHE A 386 18.15 13.95 5.17
C PHE A 386 18.98 14.56 4.05
N HIS A 387 19.58 15.74 4.25
CA HIS A 387 20.49 16.33 3.27
C HIS A 387 21.72 15.45 3.02
N ALA A 388 22.34 14.91 4.07
CA ALA A 388 23.49 14.01 3.94
C ALA A 388 23.14 12.70 3.20
N LEU A 389 21.93 12.17 3.44
CA LEU A 389 21.40 11.02 2.69
C LEU A 389 21.20 11.37 1.22
N LEU A 390 20.51 12.46 0.90
CA LEU A 390 20.24 12.86 -0.49
C LEU A 390 21.52 13.13 -1.29
N GLN A 391 22.60 13.59 -0.65
CA GLN A 391 23.92 13.75 -1.27
C GLN A 391 24.55 12.42 -1.71
N GLN A 392 24.05 11.27 -1.26
CA GLN A 392 24.49 9.93 -1.71
C GLN A 392 23.85 9.52 -3.04
N GLY A 393 23.02 10.37 -3.64
CA GLY A 393 22.36 10.10 -4.90
C GLY A 393 21.16 9.15 -4.73
N PRO A 394 20.91 8.24 -5.69
CA PRO A 394 19.71 7.40 -5.71
C PRO A 394 19.53 6.49 -4.49
N SER A 395 20.62 5.90 -3.97
CA SER A 395 20.57 5.07 -2.76
C SER A 395 20.15 5.87 -1.52
N GLY A 396 20.61 7.12 -1.45
CA GLY A 396 20.20 8.10 -0.45
C GLY A 396 18.72 8.46 -0.54
N ALA A 397 18.26 8.82 -1.74
CA ALA A 397 16.86 9.12 -2.01
C ALA A 397 15.93 7.95 -1.65
N PHE A 398 16.33 6.73 -1.99
CA PHE A 398 15.62 5.51 -1.59
C PHE A 398 15.58 5.33 -0.08
N ALA A 399 16.71 5.51 0.61
CA ALA A 399 16.77 5.41 2.07
C ALA A 399 15.83 6.43 2.76
N VAL A 400 15.74 7.67 2.26
CA VAL A 400 14.79 8.68 2.78
C VAL A 400 13.35 8.20 2.63
N LEU A 401 12.97 7.72 1.45
CA LEU A 401 11.61 7.20 1.22
C LEU A 401 11.33 5.97 2.09
N ARG A 402 12.31 5.08 2.24
CA ARG A 402 12.17 3.86 3.04
C ARG A 402 12.02 4.16 4.52
N ILE A 403 12.72 5.18 5.02
CA ILE A 403 12.56 5.66 6.40
C ILE A 403 11.13 6.15 6.64
N GLY A 404 10.59 6.97 5.74
CA GLY A 404 9.22 7.47 5.91
C GLY A 404 8.16 6.36 5.82
N ASP A 405 8.35 5.38 4.93
CA ASP A 405 7.48 4.20 4.82
C ASP A 405 7.51 3.39 6.14
N ALA A 406 8.70 3.09 6.65
CA ALA A 406 8.89 2.33 7.88
C ALA A 406 8.31 3.04 9.11
N VAL A 407 8.43 4.37 9.20
CA VAL A 407 7.77 5.17 10.25
C VAL A 407 6.24 5.05 10.13
N GLY A 408 5.69 5.23 8.92
CA GLY A 408 4.25 5.13 8.67
C GLY A 408 3.69 3.75 9.03
N ALA A 409 4.36 2.68 8.58
CA ALA A 409 3.98 1.30 8.87
C ALA A 409 4.01 0.98 10.37
N ALA A 410 5.06 1.42 11.08
CA ALA A 410 5.19 1.19 12.51
C ALA A 410 4.07 1.84 13.32
N LEU A 411 3.67 3.07 12.95
CA LEU A 411 2.58 3.81 13.61
C LEU A 411 1.20 3.23 13.28
N ALA A 412 1.00 2.75 12.05
CA ALA A 412 -0.26 2.12 11.64
C ALA A 412 -0.49 0.78 12.36
N GLY A 413 0.53 0.23 13.02
CA GLY A 413 0.50 -1.11 13.57
C GLY A 413 0.43 -2.17 12.47
N GLU A 414 0.90 -1.84 11.26
CA GLU A 414 1.02 -2.76 10.13
C GLU A 414 2.01 -3.86 10.52
N ARG A 415 1.47 -4.92 11.10
CA ARG A 415 2.17 -6.19 11.22
C ARG A 415 1.78 -6.98 9.99
N VAL A 416 2.76 -7.60 9.34
CA VAL A 416 2.48 -8.75 8.47
C VAL A 416 1.65 -9.70 9.34
N ARG A 417 0.34 -9.80 9.08
CA ARG A 417 -0.54 -10.64 9.90
C ARG A 417 0.06 -12.05 9.84
N ARG A 418 0.24 -12.65 11.02
CA ARG A 418 0.87 -13.97 11.23
C ARG A 418 0.08 -15.13 10.63
N GLU A 419 -0.92 -14.86 9.82
CA GLU A 419 -1.81 -15.88 9.32
C GLU A 419 -1.06 -16.64 8.23
N ALA A 420 -0.57 -17.82 8.63
CA ALA A 420 -0.08 -18.90 7.79
C ALA A 420 -1.02 -19.21 6.59
N TYR A 421 -2.24 -18.67 6.64
CA TYR A 421 -3.34 -18.84 5.72
C TYR A 421 -3.31 -17.97 4.45
N ARG A 422 -2.35 -17.06 4.24
CA ARG A 422 -2.38 -16.20 3.04
C ARG A 422 -2.37 -16.94 1.70
N PHE A 423 -1.79 -18.14 1.62
CA PHE A 423 -1.86 -19.01 0.43
C PHE A 423 -2.99 -20.05 0.49
N SER A 424 -3.79 -20.07 1.55
CA SER A 424 -5.00 -20.90 1.66
C SER A 424 -6.30 -20.12 1.55
N SER A 425 -6.27 -18.79 1.72
CA SER A 425 -7.40 -17.86 1.55
C SER A 425 -7.08 -16.81 0.50
N HIS A 426 -8.09 -16.33 -0.23
CA HIS A 426 -7.95 -15.35 -1.31
C HIS A 426 -8.01 -13.87 -0.85
N ASP A 427 -7.85 -13.56 0.44
CA ASP A 427 -8.20 -12.27 1.06
C ASP A 427 -7.24 -11.09 0.82
N LEU A 428 -6.43 -11.10 -0.24
CA LEU A 428 -5.42 -10.04 -0.49
C LEU A 428 -6.03 -8.62 -0.60
N LEU A 429 -7.21 -8.48 -1.22
CA LEU A 429 -7.87 -7.20 -1.50
C LEU A 429 -8.47 -6.52 -0.25
N HIS A 430 -8.94 -7.29 0.75
CA HIS A 430 -9.53 -6.71 1.97
C HIS A 430 -8.47 -6.04 2.86
N GLU A 431 -7.23 -6.54 2.82
CA GLU A 431 -6.12 -5.96 3.57
C GLU A 431 -5.65 -4.61 2.98
N GLN A 432 -5.67 -4.42 1.65
CA GLN A 432 -5.23 -3.16 1.02
C GLN A 432 -6.04 -1.94 1.49
N ASN A 433 -7.36 -2.07 1.45
CA ASN A 433 -8.27 -1.03 1.94
C ASN A 433 -8.09 -0.76 3.43
N THR A 434 -7.76 -1.79 4.22
CA THR A 434 -7.55 -1.66 5.67
C THR A 434 -6.25 -0.94 5.99
N GLU A 435 -5.16 -1.24 5.29
CA GLU A 435 -3.87 -0.55 5.43
C GLU A 435 -3.97 0.92 5.01
N TYR A 436 -4.58 1.20 3.85
CA TYR A 436 -4.82 2.58 3.41
C TYR A 436 -5.65 3.38 4.44
N ARG A 437 -6.78 2.84 4.90
CA ARG A 437 -7.61 3.48 5.93
C ARG A 437 -6.84 3.72 7.23
N SER A 438 -5.93 2.81 7.59
CA SER A 438 -5.08 2.97 8.77
C SER A 438 -4.06 4.09 8.59
N ARG A 439 -3.36 4.15 7.44
CA ARG A 439 -2.39 5.22 7.14
C ARG A 439 -3.05 6.59 6.97
N VAL A 440 -4.25 6.68 6.39
CA VAL A 440 -4.99 7.96 6.27
C VAL A 440 -5.30 8.55 7.65
N ARG A 441 -5.66 7.72 8.63
CA ARG A 441 -5.89 8.19 10.01
C ARG A 441 -4.63 8.80 10.63
N LEU A 442 -3.44 8.35 10.24
CA LEU A 442 -2.16 8.87 10.72
C LEU A 442 -1.80 10.24 10.15
N LEU A 443 -2.39 10.69 9.03
CA LEU A 443 -2.12 12.01 8.47
C LEU A 443 -2.45 13.15 9.45
N TYR A 444 -3.25 12.86 10.47
CA TYR A 444 -3.64 13.80 11.52
C TYR A 444 -2.90 13.55 12.86
N ASP A 445 -2.03 12.53 12.90
CA ASP A 445 -1.24 12.15 14.07
C ASP A 445 0.12 12.88 14.06
N PRO A 446 0.50 13.61 15.13
CA PRO A 446 1.80 14.27 15.23
C PRO A 446 2.99 13.31 15.07
N ASN A 447 2.85 12.03 15.41
CA ASN A 447 3.92 11.05 15.27
C ASN A 447 4.24 10.74 13.80
N TYR A 448 3.30 11.00 12.87
CA TYR A 448 3.51 10.86 11.43
C TYR A 448 4.45 11.94 10.85
N TYR A 449 4.83 12.94 11.65
CA TYR A 449 5.64 14.07 11.22
C TYR A 449 6.94 13.66 10.49
N ASN A 450 7.66 12.67 11.02
CA ASN A 450 8.89 12.18 10.37
C ASN A 450 8.64 11.60 8.97
N ALA A 451 7.51 10.91 8.75
CA ALA A 451 7.15 10.38 7.42
C ALA A 451 6.79 11.51 6.45
N ALA A 452 6.03 12.51 6.90
CA ALA A 452 5.75 13.71 6.10
C ALA A 452 7.02 14.50 5.76
N LYS A 453 7.95 14.60 6.71
CA LYS A 453 9.25 15.27 6.54
C LYS A 453 10.15 14.53 5.53
N ALA A 454 10.18 13.19 5.57
CA ALA A 454 10.88 12.39 4.57
C ALA A 454 10.34 12.62 3.15
N ALA A 455 9.01 12.68 2.98
CA ALA A 455 8.40 13.00 1.68
C ALA A 455 8.78 14.40 1.18
N ARG A 456 8.76 15.42 2.05
CA ARG A 456 9.19 16.79 1.70
C ARG A 456 10.66 16.85 1.30
N ALA A 457 11.52 16.16 2.04
CA ALA A 457 12.95 16.10 1.74
C ALA A 457 13.20 15.47 0.37
N PHE A 458 12.52 14.36 0.07
CA PHE A 458 12.60 13.71 -1.24
C PHE A 458 12.10 14.62 -2.38
N LEU A 459 10.94 15.26 -2.22
CA LEU A 459 10.36 16.15 -3.25
C LEU A 459 11.12 17.47 -3.44
N SER A 460 11.99 17.82 -2.48
CA SER A 460 12.92 18.95 -2.56
C SER A 460 14.22 18.59 -3.29
N ALA A 461 14.52 17.31 -3.46
CA ALA A 461 15.71 16.86 -4.19
C ALA A 461 15.47 16.97 -5.70
N PRO A 462 16.51 17.27 -6.50
CA PRO A 462 16.40 17.16 -7.96
C PRO A 462 16.00 15.72 -8.33
N PRO A 463 15.19 15.53 -9.39
CA PRO A 463 14.79 14.21 -9.83
C PRO A 463 16.06 13.38 -10.15
N PRO A 464 16.15 12.14 -9.66
CA PRO A 464 17.31 11.29 -9.89
C PRO A 464 17.50 11.05 -11.40
N GLU A 465 18.76 10.97 -11.84
CA GLU A 465 19.06 10.74 -13.25
C GLU A 465 18.50 9.37 -13.73
N PRO A 466 17.93 9.27 -14.95
CA PRO A 466 17.29 8.06 -15.47
C PRO A 466 18.20 6.85 -15.67
N THR A 467 19.50 6.98 -15.36
CA THR A 467 20.55 5.99 -15.65
C THR A 467 20.71 4.93 -14.56
N MET A 468 19.93 4.99 -13.48
CA MET A 468 20.00 4.04 -12.36
C MET A 468 18.70 3.24 -12.19
N THR A 469 18.79 2.08 -11.53
CA THR A 469 17.70 1.22 -11.04
C THR A 469 16.83 1.89 -9.95
N PHE A 470 16.67 3.21 -10.03
CA PHE A 470 15.85 4.02 -9.14
C PHE A 470 14.72 4.64 -9.96
N VAL A 471 13.49 4.19 -9.76
CA VAL A 471 12.30 4.77 -10.40
C VAL A 471 11.40 5.33 -9.34
N ALA A 472 11.08 6.64 -9.43
CA ALA A 472 10.09 7.28 -8.57
C ALA A 472 8.81 7.60 -9.34
N PHE A 473 7.67 7.40 -8.69
CA PHE A 473 6.36 7.57 -9.31
C PHE A 473 5.29 7.96 -8.27
N ARG A 474 4.13 8.34 -8.78
CA ARG A 474 2.95 8.69 -7.99
C ARG A 474 1.90 7.59 -8.08
N GLY A 475 1.41 7.14 -6.93
CA GLY A 475 0.22 6.30 -6.81
C GLY A 475 -1.01 7.12 -6.40
N ARG A 476 -2.20 6.76 -6.89
CA ARG A 476 -3.49 7.31 -6.40
C ARG A 476 -4.34 6.17 -5.84
N TYR A 477 -4.87 6.36 -4.63
CA TYR A 477 -5.97 5.56 -4.10
C TYR A 477 -7.29 6.29 -4.34
N THR A 478 -8.40 5.56 -4.37
CA THR A 478 -9.76 6.11 -4.55
C THR A 478 -10.00 7.36 -3.69
N THR A 479 -10.78 8.29 -4.24
CA THR A 479 -11.21 9.54 -3.57
C THR A 479 -11.54 9.27 -2.10
N SER A 480 -10.78 9.89 -1.19
CA SER A 480 -10.97 9.68 0.24
C SER A 480 -12.42 9.97 0.63
N GLU A 481 -12.97 9.18 1.55
CA GLU A 481 -14.30 9.44 2.15
C GLU A 481 -14.39 10.84 2.80
N GLN A 482 -13.26 11.53 2.98
CA GLN A 482 -13.12 12.84 3.61
C GLN A 482 -12.88 14.01 2.64
N HIS A 483 -13.03 13.81 1.32
CA HIS A 483 -12.83 14.84 0.27
C HIS A 483 -11.41 15.46 0.19
N GLY A 484 -10.43 14.98 0.97
CA GLY A 484 -9.03 15.42 0.88
C GLY A 484 -8.27 14.69 -0.24
N GLN A 485 -7.34 15.40 -0.90
CA GLN A 485 -6.47 14.78 -1.90
C GLN A 485 -5.31 14.05 -1.21
N HIS A 486 -5.24 12.73 -1.43
CA HIS A 486 -4.19 11.86 -0.92
C HIS A 486 -3.49 11.19 -2.08
N GLY A 487 -2.17 11.15 -2.04
CA GLY A 487 -1.33 10.46 -3.00
C GLY A 487 -0.25 9.67 -2.29
N PHE A 488 0.43 8.79 -3.03
CA PHE A 488 1.65 8.15 -2.57
C PHE A 488 2.82 8.61 -3.42
N VAL A 489 3.95 8.87 -2.76
CA VAL A 489 5.25 8.96 -3.41
C VAL A 489 5.94 7.63 -3.21
N GLU A 490 6.42 7.06 -4.31
CA GLU A 490 6.98 5.72 -4.30
C GLU A 490 8.29 5.67 -5.05
N ALA A 491 9.17 4.77 -4.62
CA ALA A 491 10.36 4.46 -5.37
C ALA A 491 10.75 2.99 -5.27
N ILE A 492 11.32 2.48 -6.36
CA ILE A 492 11.93 1.15 -6.42
C ILE A 492 13.45 1.34 -6.54
N ALA A 493 14.23 0.68 -5.69
CA ALA A 493 15.68 0.61 -5.80
C ALA A 493 16.24 -0.71 -5.26
N ASP A 494 17.29 -1.24 -5.89
CA ASP A 494 18.07 -2.41 -5.43
C ASP A 494 17.24 -3.59 -4.91
N GLY A 495 16.12 -3.91 -5.55
CA GLY A 495 15.29 -5.03 -5.09
C GLY A 495 14.22 -4.68 -4.05
N GLN A 496 13.92 -3.41 -3.83
CA GLN A 496 13.04 -2.96 -2.76
C GLN A 496 12.11 -1.83 -3.22
N LEU A 497 10.90 -1.79 -2.67
CA LEU A 497 9.92 -0.69 -2.82
C LEU A 497 9.83 0.10 -1.51
N ALA A 498 9.85 1.44 -1.61
CA ALA A 498 9.51 2.36 -0.55
C ALA A 498 8.28 3.18 -0.92
N ARG A 499 7.30 3.30 0.00
CA ARG A 499 6.03 4.01 -0.22
C ARG A 499 5.71 4.97 0.93
N ILE A 500 5.54 6.25 0.66
CA ILE A 500 5.10 7.24 1.67
C ILE A 500 3.77 7.86 1.26
N LEU A 501 2.79 7.84 2.19
CA LEU A 501 1.52 8.54 2.01
C LEU A 501 1.73 10.05 2.19
N VAL A 502 1.24 10.83 1.23
CA VAL A 502 1.25 12.29 1.27
C VAL A 502 -0.17 12.83 1.25
N ASN A 503 -0.45 13.77 2.16
CA ASN A 503 -1.60 14.64 2.07
C ASN A 503 -1.19 15.85 1.23
N GLU A 504 -1.66 15.92 -0.01
CA GLU A 504 -1.24 16.95 -0.96
C GLU A 504 -1.65 18.36 -0.48
N ASP A 505 -2.77 18.44 0.24
CA ASP A 505 -3.31 19.70 0.77
C ASP A 505 -2.53 20.24 1.97
N ARG A 506 -1.97 19.36 2.81
CA ARG A 506 -1.28 19.75 4.06
C ARG A 506 0.25 19.64 4.04
N HIS A 507 0.78 18.61 3.40
CA HIS A 507 2.19 18.24 3.54
C HIS A 507 3.08 18.92 2.52
N LEU A 508 2.50 19.41 1.42
CA LEU A 508 3.24 19.91 0.28
C LEU A 508 2.96 21.40 0.05
N ASP A 509 4.04 22.19 0.00
CA ASP A 509 3.95 23.54 -0.59
C ASP A 509 3.83 23.43 -2.12
N ALA A 510 3.53 24.54 -2.79
CA ALA A 510 3.31 24.53 -4.23
C ALA A 510 4.57 24.13 -5.04
N GLY A 511 5.79 24.30 -4.50
CA GLY A 511 7.01 23.79 -5.12
C GLY A 511 7.04 22.26 -5.10
N HIS A 512 6.80 21.66 -3.93
CA HIS A 512 6.74 20.19 -3.80
C HIS A 512 5.59 19.58 -4.62
N ARG A 513 4.43 20.24 -4.69
CA ARG A 513 3.30 19.77 -5.51
C ARG A 513 3.65 19.68 -6.98
N ARG A 514 4.39 20.66 -7.50
CA ARG A 514 4.86 20.64 -8.89
C ARG A 514 5.83 19.49 -9.14
N THR A 515 6.80 19.27 -8.25
CA THR A 515 7.69 18.11 -8.36
C THR A 515 6.89 16.80 -8.36
N LEU A 516 5.90 16.68 -7.46
CA LEU A 516 5.01 15.53 -7.40
C LEU A 516 4.23 15.32 -8.72
N GLU A 517 3.76 16.39 -9.36
CA GLU A 517 3.05 16.36 -10.64
C GLU A 517 3.94 15.96 -11.82
N THR A 518 5.26 16.12 -11.71
CA THR A 518 6.20 15.65 -12.74
C THR A 518 6.51 14.15 -12.67
N LEU A 519 6.18 13.50 -11.55
CA LEU A 519 6.37 12.05 -11.41
C LEU A 519 5.34 11.29 -12.26
N PRO A 520 5.72 10.18 -12.93
CA PRO A 520 4.78 9.32 -13.65
C PRO A 520 3.63 8.87 -12.73
N LEU A 521 2.39 8.93 -13.22
CA LEU A 521 1.21 8.47 -12.52
C LEU A 521 0.78 7.10 -13.07
N PHE A 522 0.73 6.08 -12.23
CA PHE A 522 0.18 4.77 -12.60
C PHE A 522 -1.34 4.73 -12.44
N ALA A 523 -2.02 4.02 -13.33
CA ALA A 523 -3.45 3.75 -13.17
C ALA A 523 -3.68 2.80 -11.99
N GLN A 524 -4.85 2.93 -11.36
CA GLN A 524 -5.16 2.25 -10.10
C GLN A 524 -5.09 0.72 -10.22
N ASP A 525 -5.72 0.16 -11.24
CA ASP A 525 -5.75 -1.27 -11.53
C ASP A 525 -4.34 -1.83 -11.77
N GLN A 526 -3.50 -1.10 -12.51
CA GLN A 526 -2.11 -1.47 -12.75
C GLN A 526 -1.29 -1.52 -11.47
N TYR A 527 -1.58 -0.58 -10.57
CA TYR A 527 -0.88 -0.46 -9.31
C TYR A 527 -1.28 -1.54 -8.30
N GLU A 528 -2.58 -1.86 -8.22
CA GLU A 528 -3.12 -2.91 -7.36
C GLU A 528 -2.48 -4.28 -7.65
N HIS A 529 -2.23 -4.62 -8.92
CA HIS A 529 -1.56 -5.86 -9.31
C HIS A 529 -0.11 -5.96 -8.82
N LEU A 530 0.68 -4.89 -8.96
CA LEU A 530 2.03 -4.85 -8.36
C LEU A 530 1.94 -5.02 -6.84
N GLU A 531 1.02 -4.30 -6.20
CA GLU A 531 0.87 -4.35 -4.77
C GLU A 531 0.59 -5.78 -4.28
N ASP A 532 -0.29 -6.51 -4.96
CA ASP A 532 -0.57 -7.90 -4.64
C ASP A 532 0.63 -8.82 -4.91
N ALA A 533 1.38 -8.58 -5.99
CA ALA A 533 2.62 -9.32 -6.28
C ALA A 533 3.68 -9.09 -5.19
N LEU A 534 3.88 -7.84 -4.76
CA LEU A 534 4.81 -7.46 -3.70
C LEU A 534 4.39 -8.01 -2.34
N ARG A 535 3.09 -7.99 -2.01
CA ARG A 535 2.56 -8.58 -0.78
C ARG A 535 2.79 -10.08 -0.72
N THR A 536 2.49 -10.76 -1.83
CA THR A 536 2.73 -12.20 -2.00
C THR A 536 4.21 -12.51 -1.76
N PHE A 537 5.11 -11.73 -2.36
CA PHE A 537 6.55 -11.91 -2.18
C PHE A 537 7.10 -11.54 -0.80
N ARG A 538 6.59 -10.47 -0.17
CA ARG A 538 6.93 -10.09 1.21
C ARG A 538 6.54 -11.19 2.18
N TYR A 539 5.38 -11.81 1.98
CA TYR A 539 4.93 -12.93 2.79
C TYR A 539 5.81 -14.18 2.59
N PHE A 540 6.20 -14.49 1.35
CA PHE A 540 7.17 -15.56 1.09
C PHE A 540 8.52 -15.29 1.76
N THR A 541 9.07 -14.08 1.63
CA THR A 541 10.31 -13.66 2.29
C THR A 541 10.22 -13.83 3.81
N HIS A 542 9.13 -13.38 4.43
CA HIS A 542 8.89 -13.55 5.86
C HIS A 542 8.82 -15.02 6.28
N THR A 543 8.18 -15.86 5.46
CA THR A 543 8.08 -17.31 5.67
C THR A 543 9.47 -17.96 5.66
N VAL A 544 10.33 -17.62 4.70
CA VAL A 544 11.71 -18.11 4.64
C VAL A 544 12.50 -17.69 5.87
N THR A 545 12.44 -16.41 6.27
CA THR A 545 13.10 -15.93 7.49
C THR A 545 12.60 -16.65 8.75
N THR A 546 11.30 -16.93 8.82
CA THR A 546 10.70 -17.65 9.95
C THR A 546 11.18 -19.11 10.01
N LEU A 547 11.27 -19.79 8.87
CA LEU A 547 11.82 -21.15 8.78
C LEU A 547 13.27 -21.21 9.27
N GLU A 548 14.09 -20.22 8.90
CA GLU A 548 15.48 -20.11 9.38
C GLU A 548 15.55 -19.93 10.89
N GLN A 549 14.69 -19.09 11.46
CA GLN A 549 14.61 -18.88 12.91
C GLN A 549 14.17 -20.16 13.63
N ILE A 550 13.19 -20.89 13.08
CA ILE A 550 12.73 -22.17 13.63
C ILE A 550 13.86 -23.20 13.59
N ASP A 551 14.56 -23.34 12.46
CA ASP A 551 15.68 -24.28 12.28
C ASP A 551 16.88 -23.95 13.18
N THR A 552 17.13 -22.67 13.44
CA THR A 552 18.19 -22.22 14.35
C THR A 552 17.84 -22.47 15.82
N GLN A 553 16.59 -22.21 16.21
CA GLN A 553 16.20 -22.26 17.63
C GLN A 553 15.79 -23.68 18.07
N ARG A 554 15.17 -24.47 17.19
CA ARG A 554 14.65 -25.84 17.44
C ARG A 554 13.90 -26.02 18.77
N ARG A 555 13.12 -25.03 19.20
CA ARG A 555 12.39 -25.07 20.49
C ARG A 555 10.99 -25.68 20.36
N GLY A 556 10.59 -26.49 21.35
CA GLY A 556 9.23 -27.04 21.45
C GLY A 556 8.85 -27.89 20.23
N ARG A 557 7.62 -27.71 19.73
CA ARG A 557 7.12 -28.37 18.50
C ARG A 557 7.66 -27.70 17.24
N TRP A 558 8.99 -27.62 17.12
CA TRP A 558 9.63 -26.91 16.02
C TRP A 558 9.45 -27.64 14.67
N GLN A 559 9.42 -28.97 14.66
CA GLN A 559 9.22 -29.77 13.43
C GLN A 559 7.83 -29.52 12.84
N GLU A 560 6.77 -29.55 13.65
CA GLU A 560 5.40 -29.22 13.23
C GLU A 560 5.31 -27.80 12.64
N ARG A 561 5.93 -26.82 13.29
CA ARG A 561 5.95 -25.44 12.80
C ARG A 561 6.76 -25.32 11.51
N PHE A 562 7.93 -25.94 11.44
CA PHE A 562 8.76 -25.95 10.24
C PHE A 562 8.02 -26.58 9.06
N HIS A 563 7.35 -27.72 9.29
CA HIS A 563 6.53 -28.39 8.31
C HIS A 563 5.47 -27.44 7.73
N SER A 564 4.66 -26.83 8.60
CA SER A 564 3.58 -25.92 8.17
C SER A 564 4.09 -24.73 7.36
N TYR A 565 5.14 -24.04 7.80
CA TYR A 565 5.71 -22.91 7.05
C TYR A 565 6.40 -23.36 5.74
N ALA A 566 6.98 -24.56 5.70
CA ALA A 566 7.60 -25.10 4.50
C ALA A 566 6.55 -25.45 3.45
N GLU A 567 5.40 -26.01 3.84
CA GLU A 567 4.25 -26.20 2.95
C GLU A 567 3.80 -24.87 2.34
N THR A 568 3.65 -23.83 3.16
CA THR A 568 3.33 -22.47 2.68
C THR A 568 4.37 -21.97 1.67
N ALA A 569 5.66 -22.18 1.93
CA ALA A 569 6.74 -21.77 1.03
C ALA A 569 6.71 -22.53 -0.31
N LEU A 570 6.41 -23.83 -0.28
CA LEU A 570 6.27 -24.66 -1.48
C LEU A 570 5.11 -24.20 -2.37
N HIS A 571 4.01 -23.71 -1.79
CA HIS A 571 2.91 -23.14 -2.58
C HIS A 571 3.36 -21.92 -3.37
N PHE A 572 4.11 -21.00 -2.76
CA PHE A 572 4.68 -19.86 -3.50
C PHE A 572 5.58 -20.34 -4.63
N LEU A 573 6.42 -21.36 -4.41
CA LEU A 573 7.23 -21.92 -5.48
C LEU A 573 6.36 -22.49 -6.60
N LEU A 574 5.29 -23.21 -6.27
CA LEU A 574 4.37 -23.79 -7.25
C LEU A 574 3.78 -22.72 -8.18
N THR A 575 3.35 -21.59 -7.62
CA THR A 575 2.62 -20.53 -8.36
C THR A 575 3.51 -19.45 -8.97
N ASN A 576 4.59 -19.04 -8.28
CA ASN A 576 5.36 -17.84 -8.61
C ASN A 576 6.80 -18.14 -9.04
N ALA A 577 7.35 -19.32 -8.73
CA ALA A 577 8.72 -19.71 -9.07
C ALA A 577 8.81 -21.21 -9.40
N THR A 578 7.95 -21.66 -10.34
CA THR A 578 7.60 -23.07 -10.56
C THR A 578 8.79 -23.96 -10.87
N SER A 579 9.85 -23.42 -11.49
CA SER A 579 11.10 -24.14 -11.79
C SER A 579 11.81 -24.69 -10.55
N TYR A 580 11.60 -24.10 -9.36
CA TYR A 580 12.20 -24.55 -8.10
C TYR A 580 11.32 -25.55 -7.32
N HIS A 581 10.04 -25.65 -7.65
CA HIS A 581 9.05 -26.40 -6.86
C HIS A 581 9.40 -27.90 -6.78
N ALA A 582 9.72 -28.56 -7.90
CA ALA A 582 10.01 -30.00 -7.93
C ALA A 582 11.13 -30.41 -6.97
N SER A 583 12.24 -29.67 -7.01
CA SER A 583 13.42 -29.95 -6.17
C SER A 583 13.16 -29.62 -4.71
N ALA A 584 12.46 -28.52 -4.42
CA ALA A 584 12.08 -28.16 -3.05
C ALA A 584 11.09 -29.17 -2.45
N ARG A 585 10.10 -29.63 -3.23
CA ARG A 585 9.14 -30.64 -2.77
C ARG A 585 9.82 -31.98 -2.47
N ARG A 586 10.75 -32.44 -3.32
CA ARG A 586 11.54 -33.64 -3.02
C ARG A 586 12.34 -33.51 -1.74
N ALA A 587 12.96 -32.35 -1.51
CA ALA A 587 13.69 -32.08 -0.27
C ALA A 587 12.75 -32.09 0.95
N PHE A 588 11.55 -31.52 0.81
CA PHE A 588 10.52 -31.52 1.85
C PHE A 588 9.96 -32.92 2.15
N ASP A 589 9.57 -33.68 1.12
CA ASP A 589 9.03 -35.03 1.26
C ASP A 589 10.04 -35.93 2.01
N ALA A 590 11.34 -35.80 1.71
CA ALA A 590 12.40 -36.53 2.40
C ALA A 590 12.47 -36.25 3.92
N LEU A 591 12.04 -35.07 4.39
CA LEU A 591 11.92 -34.74 5.82
C LEU A 591 10.76 -35.51 6.47
N THR A 592 9.69 -35.75 5.71
CA THR A 592 8.42 -36.30 6.21
C THR A 592 8.35 -37.83 6.15
N THR A 593 9.05 -38.46 5.20
CA THR A 593 8.96 -39.91 4.94
C THR A 593 10.15 -40.72 5.49
N GLY A 594 11.14 -40.08 6.13
CA GLY A 594 12.40 -40.72 6.53
C GLY A 594 12.46 -41.24 7.98
N SER A 595 13.55 -41.96 8.31
CA SER A 595 13.91 -42.40 9.67
C SER A 595 14.16 -41.20 10.61
N ALA A 596 14.53 -41.45 11.88
CA ALA A 596 14.82 -40.37 12.85
C ALA A 596 15.86 -39.33 12.37
N ASP A 597 16.70 -39.66 11.37
CA ASP A 597 17.70 -38.76 10.77
C ASP A 597 17.12 -37.81 9.69
N ALA A 598 15.83 -37.95 9.33
CA ALA A 598 15.16 -37.16 8.31
C ALA A 598 15.14 -35.66 8.63
N TRP A 599 15.11 -35.29 9.92
CA TRP A 599 15.11 -33.90 10.40
C TRP A 599 16.52 -33.38 10.76
N SER A 600 17.56 -33.97 10.15
CA SER A 600 18.94 -33.49 10.30
C SER A 600 19.12 -32.04 9.84
N THR A 601 20.09 -31.33 10.42
CA THR A 601 20.44 -29.96 10.02
C THR A 601 20.80 -29.86 8.54
N THR A 602 21.43 -30.89 7.97
CA THR A 602 21.78 -30.92 6.55
C THR A 602 20.54 -30.97 5.67
N ALA A 603 19.52 -31.74 6.06
CA ALA A 603 18.29 -31.88 5.29
C ALA A 603 17.44 -30.59 5.31
N THR A 604 17.26 -29.97 6.48
CA THR A 604 16.54 -28.69 6.59
C THR A 604 17.30 -27.55 5.89
N ALA A 605 18.63 -27.52 5.97
CA ALA A 605 19.47 -26.54 5.27
C ALA A 605 19.39 -26.65 3.74
N ALA A 606 19.26 -27.87 3.20
CA ALA A 606 19.09 -28.08 1.76
C ALA A 606 17.79 -27.45 1.24
N LEU A 607 16.67 -27.65 1.96
CA LEU A 607 15.40 -27.00 1.63
C LEU A 607 15.49 -25.47 1.74
N LEU A 608 16.03 -24.95 2.84
CA LEU A 608 16.21 -23.50 3.04
C LEU A 608 17.06 -22.85 1.94
N THR A 609 18.09 -23.56 1.46
CA THR A 609 18.94 -23.08 0.36
C THR A 609 18.13 -22.91 -0.92
N LEU A 610 17.31 -23.92 -1.28
CA LEU A 610 16.42 -23.83 -2.45
C LEU A 610 15.42 -22.68 -2.34
N LEU A 611 14.83 -22.49 -1.16
CA LEU A 611 13.89 -21.39 -0.90
C LEU A 611 14.56 -20.02 -1.04
N ARG A 612 15.78 -19.84 -0.52
CA ARG A 612 16.57 -18.60 -0.68
C ARG A 612 16.92 -18.31 -2.13
N THR A 613 17.34 -19.34 -2.88
CA THR A 613 17.65 -19.17 -4.31
C THR A 613 16.41 -18.75 -5.09
N ALA A 614 15.26 -19.37 -4.83
CA ALA A 614 13.99 -18.98 -5.44
C ALA A 614 13.57 -17.56 -5.05
N GLN A 615 13.77 -17.17 -3.79
CA GLN A 615 13.53 -15.80 -3.31
C GLN A 615 14.37 -14.78 -4.09
N GLN A 616 15.66 -15.04 -4.27
CA GLN A 616 16.55 -14.17 -5.05
C GLN A 616 16.16 -14.11 -6.52
N HIS A 617 15.75 -15.24 -7.11
CA HIS A 617 15.29 -15.31 -8.49
C HIS A 617 14.02 -14.46 -8.69
N TYR A 618 13.01 -14.64 -7.85
CA TYR A 618 11.77 -13.88 -7.93
C TYR A 618 11.97 -12.40 -7.61
N ALA A 619 12.87 -12.05 -6.67
CA ALA A 619 13.25 -10.66 -6.44
C ALA A 619 13.85 -10.00 -7.69
N ARG A 620 14.75 -10.69 -8.41
CA ARG A 620 15.31 -10.17 -9.66
C ARG A 620 14.23 -9.93 -10.71
N PHE A 621 13.25 -10.83 -10.81
CA PHE A 621 12.08 -10.60 -11.65
C PHE A 621 11.29 -9.37 -11.19
N LEU A 622 10.89 -9.30 -9.92
CA LEU A 622 10.07 -8.18 -9.42
C LEU A 622 10.73 -6.81 -9.55
N TYR A 623 12.06 -6.72 -9.43
CA TYR A 623 12.72 -5.42 -9.22
C TYR A 623 13.82 -5.10 -10.24
N GLY A 624 14.32 -6.06 -11.02
CA GLY A 624 15.46 -5.84 -11.92
C GLY A 624 15.07 -5.15 -13.22
N ASN A 625 15.84 -4.21 -13.74
CA ASN A 625 15.57 -3.58 -15.06
C ASN A 625 14.21 -2.86 -15.16
N ILE A 626 13.64 -2.36 -14.06
CA ILE A 626 12.53 -1.40 -14.12
C ILE A 626 13.15 -0.02 -14.21
N THR A 627 13.11 0.59 -15.39
CA THR A 627 13.65 1.93 -15.65
C THR A 627 12.57 2.91 -16.09
N THR A 628 11.42 2.40 -16.56
CA THR A 628 10.29 3.19 -17.05
C THR A 628 8.95 2.63 -16.58
N ALA A 629 7.89 3.44 -16.68
CA ALA A 629 6.52 2.97 -16.46
C ALA A 629 6.08 1.88 -17.47
N MET A 630 6.68 1.85 -18.66
CA MET A 630 6.41 0.81 -19.65
C MET A 630 7.03 -0.54 -19.26
N ASP A 631 8.22 -0.54 -18.65
CA ASP A 631 8.84 -1.76 -18.11
C ASP A 631 7.96 -2.38 -17.02
N PHE A 632 7.30 -1.51 -16.25
CA PHE A 632 6.34 -1.89 -15.24
C PHE A 632 5.08 -2.52 -15.84
N GLU A 633 4.45 -1.85 -16.83
CA GLU A 633 3.26 -2.38 -17.52
C GLU A 633 3.54 -3.74 -18.17
N GLN A 634 4.71 -3.92 -18.78
CA GLN A 634 5.05 -5.20 -19.43
C GLN A 634 5.23 -6.33 -18.41
N ARG A 635 5.69 -6.03 -17.20
CA ARG A 635 6.03 -7.04 -16.20
C ARG A 635 4.88 -7.40 -15.26
N PHE A 636 4.06 -6.42 -14.89
CA PHE A 636 3.05 -6.55 -13.84
C PHE A 636 1.60 -6.53 -14.33
N LEU A 637 1.39 -6.41 -15.64
CA LEU A 637 0.07 -6.56 -16.26
C LEU A 637 0.04 -7.76 -17.21
N PRO A 638 0.16 -8.99 -16.69
CA PRO A 638 -0.20 -10.13 -17.51
C PRO A 638 -1.69 -10.00 -17.89
N GLU A 639 -1.99 -10.16 -19.16
CA GLU A 639 -3.32 -9.87 -19.68
C GLU A 639 -4.23 -11.08 -19.40
N VAL A 640 -5.22 -10.90 -18.53
CA VAL A 640 -6.27 -11.90 -18.32
C VAL A 640 -7.27 -11.79 -19.46
N ARG A 641 -7.17 -12.71 -20.43
CA ARG A 641 -8.01 -12.71 -21.63
C ARG A 641 -9.15 -13.72 -21.49
N PRO A 642 -10.39 -13.26 -21.26
CA PRO A 642 -11.56 -14.10 -21.43
C PRO A 642 -11.86 -14.25 -22.93
N HIS A 643 -12.00 -15.49 -23.37
CA HIS A 643 -12.45 -15.85 -24.71
C HIS A 643 -13.75 -16.63 -24.62
N GLU A 644 -14.73 -16.26 -25.45
CA GLU A 644 -15.94 -17.05 -25.60
C GLU A 644 -15.77 -18.01 -26.77
N VAL A 645 -15.93 -19.30 -26.50
CA VAL A 645 -15.74 -20.38 -27.47
C VAL A 645 -17.09 -21.00 -27.76
N ILE A 646 -17.46 -21.01 -29.03
CA ILE A 646 -18.72 -21.57 -29.51
C ILE A 646 -18.45 -22.98 -30.04
N PHE A 647 -19.01 -23.98 -29.37
CA PHE A 647 -19.04 -25.35 -29.85
C PHE A 647 -20.06 -25.48 -30.96
N GLY A 648 -19.66 -26.05 -32.09
CA GLY A 648 -20.50 -26.22 -33.26
C GLY A 648 -19.70 -26.79 -34.43
N PRO A 649 -20.29 -26.82 -35.65
CA PRO A 649 -19.63 -27.39 -36.81
C PRO A 649 -18.25 -26.78 -37.12
N SER A 650 -18.09 -25.47 -36.93
CA SER A 650 -16.82 -24.77 -37.16
C SER A 650 -15.73 -25.15 -36.14
N PHE A 651 -16.09 -25.29 -34.86
CA PHE A 651 -15.17 -25.79 -33.84
C PHE A 651 -14.75 -27.22 -34.15
N LEU A 652 -15.69 -28.07 -34.57
CA LEU A 652 -15.42 -29.46 -34.93
C LEU A 652 -14.44 -29.56 -36.10
N GLU A 653 -14.66 -28.79 -37.15
CA GLU A 653 -13.77 -28.73 -38.31
C GLU A 653 -12.36 -28.33 -37.90
N ALA A 654 -12.23 -27.31 -37.05
CA ALA A 654 -10.94 -26.84 -36.58
C ALA A 654 -10.26 -27.84 -35.62
N ALA A 655 -11.02 -28.49 -34.72
CA ALA A 655 -10.51 -29.55 -33.85
C ALA A 655 -10.01 -30.76 -34.65
N ALA A 656 -10.71 -31.14 -35.73
CA ALA A 656 -10.31 -32.24 -36.61
C ALA A 656 -8.98 -31.99 -37.33
N GLN A 657 -8.58 -30.73 -37.52
CA GLN A 657 -7.29 -30.37 -38.12
C GLN A 657 -6.13 -30.41 -37.13
N HIS A 658 -6.40 -30.35 -35.83
CA HIS A 658 -5.39 -30.13 -34.80
C HIS A 658 -5.29 -31.23 -33.75
N CYS A 659 -6.31 -32.09 -33.62
CA CYS A 659 -6.37 -33.18 -32.66
C CYS A 659 -6.37 -34.54 -33.37
N ASN A 660 -5.97 -35.60 -32.66
CA ASN A 660 -6.03 -36.97 -33.20
C ASN A 660 -7.47 -37.37 -33.56
N ALA A 661 -7.70 -37.85 -34.79
CA ALA A 661 -9.03 -38.17 -35.29
C ALA A 661 -9.72 -39.36 -34.60
N ALA A 662 -8.96 -40.26 -33.97
CA ALA A 662 -9.51 -41.46 -33.34
C ALA A 662 -10.02 -41.22 -31.91
N TRP A 663 -9.51 -40.20 -31.22
CA TRP A 663 -9.80 -40.02 -29.78
C TRP A 663 -9.54 -38.60 -29.22
N GLY A 664 -9.01 -37.67 -30.01
CA GLY A 664 -8.64 -36.32 -29.56
C GLY A 664 -9.81 -35.33 -29.49
N TYR A 665 -10.97 -35.66 -30.06
CA TYR A 665 -12.20 -34.87 -29.98
C TYR A 665 -13.44 -35.76 -30.15
N ALA A 666 -14.60 -35.30 -29.66
CA ALA A 666 -15.87 -36.00 -29.80
C ALA A 666 -16.85 -35.21 -30.67
N ALA A 667 -17.09 -35.69 -31.90
CA ALA A 667 -17.99 -35.03 -32.86
C ALA A 667 -19.43 -34.84 -32.33
N ALA A 668 -19.89 -35.73 -31.46
CA ALA A 668 -21.22 -35.67 -30.87
C ALA A 668 -21.42 -34.43 -29.98
N LEU A 669 -20.35 -33.85 -29.40
CA LEU A 669 -20.43 -32.62 -28.59
C LEU A 669 -20.70 -31.38 -29.44
N ALA A 670 -20.36 -31.40 -30.73
CA ALA A 670 -20.57 -30.29 -31.65
C ALA A 670 -21.94 -30.31 -32.35
N GLN A 671 -22.76 -31.34 -32.12
CA GLN A 671 -24.10 -31.48 -32.73
C GLN A 671 -25.11 -30.47 -32.18
N LYS A 672 -24.89 -29.98 -30.96
CA LYS A 672 -25.74 -28.98 -30.29
C LYS A 672 -24.86 -27.81 -29.87
N PRO A 673 -25.10 -26.58 -30.37
CA PRO A 673 -24.25 -25.46 -30.03
C PRO A 673 -24.26 -25.12 -28.55
N ALA A 674 -23.09 -24.91 -27.98
CA ALA A 674 -22.90 -24.47 -26.60
C ALA A 674 -21.82 -23.39 -26.57
N THR A 675 -21.96 -22.42 -25.68
CA THR A 675 -20.95 -21.36 -25.49
C THR A 675 -20.30 -21.56 -24.14
N ILE A 676 -18.97 -21.62 -24.14
CA ILE A 676 -18.16 -21.65 -22.93
C ILE A 676 -17.29 -20.42 -22.85
N ARG A 677 -16.83 -20.12 -21.65
CA ARG A 677 -15.78 -19.13 -21.43
C ARG A 677 -14.48 -19.81 -21.06
N THR A 678 -13.42 -19.51 -21.81
CA THR A 678 -12.06 -19.86 -21.43
C THR A 678 -11.32 -18.62 -20.97
N VAL A 679 -10.48 -18.76 -19.94
CA VAL A 679 -9.63 -17.68 -19.45
C VAL A 679 -8.18 -18.17 -19.46
N ALA A 680 -7.32 -17.41 -20.13
CA ALA A 680 -5.88 -17.64 -20.14
C ALA A 680 -5.16 -16.40 -19.61
N LEU A 681 -3.95 -16.62 -19.09
CA LEU A 681 -3.03 -15.57 -18.69
C LEU A 681 -1.96 -15.43 -19.78
N THR A 682 -1.92 -14.29 -20.47
CA THR A 682 -0.86 -13.99 -21.43
C THR A 682 0.20 -13.12 -20.75
N HIS A 683 1.37 -13.69 -20.48
CA HIS A 683 2.52 -12.94 -19.97
C HIS A 683 3.19 -12.17 -21.12
N ARG A 684 3.50 -10.88 -20.90
CA ARG A 684 4.20 -10.04 -21.88
C ARG A 684 5.73 -10.10 -21.76
N THR A 685 6.23 -10.61 -20.64
CA THR A 685 7.65 -10.84 -20.35
C THR A 685 7.86 -12.28 -19.89
N GLU A 686 9.12 -12.76 -19.89
CA GLU A 686 9.49 -14.04 -19.26
C GLU A 686 9.24 -13.98 -17.75
N ASP A 687 8.04 -14.37 -17.33
CA ASP A 687 7.64 -14.49 -15.92
C ASP A 687 8.26 -15.77 -15.33
N PRO A 688 8.88 -15.72 -14.13
CA PRO A 688 9.33 -16.91 -13.43
C PRO A 688 8.20 -17.88 -13.07
N SER A 689 6.94 -17.45 -13.10
CA SER A 689 5.80 -18.33 -12.97
C SER A 689 5.66 -19.20 -14.23
N GLY A 690 5.78 -20.52 -14.06
CA GLY A 690 5.38 -21.48 -15.08
C GLY A 690 3.88 -21.83 -15.00
N THR A 691 3.07 -20.97 -14.37
CA THR A 691 1.63 -21.11 -14.13
C THR A 691 1.02 -19.72 -13.89
N ILE A 692 -0.24 -19.64 -13.50
CA ILE A 692 -0.88 -18.40 -13.02
C ILE A 692 -0.29 -18.05 -11.64
N PRO A 693 0.36 -16.88 -11.49
CA PRO A 693 0.83 -16.40 -10.20
C PRO A 693 -0.31 -16.27 -9.18
N PHE A 694 -0.01 -16.49 -7.91
CA PHE A 694 -1.00 -16.43 -6.84
C PHE A 694 -1.79 -15.09 -6.81
N HIS A 695 -1.10 -13.97 -7.02
CA HIS A 695 -1.71 -12.64 -7.04
C HIS A 695 -2.66 -12.40 -8.23
N MET A 696 -2.63 -13.25 -9.26
CA MET A 696 -3.50 -13.15 -10.44
C MET A 696 -4.68 -14.14 -10.38
N GLU A 697 -4.67 -15.12 -9.48
CA GLU A 697 -5.70 -16.16 -9.40
C GLU A 697 -7.10 -15.55 -9.23
N GLU A 698 -7.21 -14.53 -8.38
CA GLU A 698 -8.45 -13.79 -8.14
C GLU A 698 -9.05 -13.20 -9.41
N SER A 699 -8.21 -12.52 -10.19
CA SER A 699 -8.61 -11.95 -11.48
C SER A 699 -9.06 -13.02 -12.47
N ILE A 700 -8.42 -14.19 -12.47
CA ILE A 700 -8.81 -15.32 -13.32
C ILE A 700 -10.18 -15.87 -12.90
N LEU A 701 -10.38 -16.11 -11.60
CA LEU A 701 -11.62 -16.67 -11.05
C LEU A 701 -12.81 -15.71 -11.28
N GLU A 702 -12.61 -14.41 -11.08
CA GLU A 702 -13.63 -13.38 -11.35
C GLU A 702 -14.03 -13.32 -12.82
N ARG A 703 -13.05 -13.40 -13.74
CA ARG A 703 -13.31 -13.40 -15.19
C ARG A 703 -14.05 -14.65 -15.66
N LEU A 704 -13.77 -15.80 -15.03
CA LEU A 704 -14.54 -17.04 -15.22
C LEU A 704 -15.92 -16.98 -14.54
N ARG A 705 -16.12 -16.05 -13.60
CA ARG A 705 -17.33 -15.83 -12.80
C ARG A 705 -17.61 -17.00 -11.85
N LEU A 706 -16.58 -17.54 -11.22
CA LEU A 706 -16.72 -18.56 -10.17
C LEU A 706 -17.10 -17.91 -8.84
N ASP A 707 -18.02 -18.55 -8.13
CA ASP A 707 -18.54 -18.08 -6.85
C ASP A 707 -18.05 -18.99 -5.73
N ARG A 708 -17.27 -18.42 -4.81
CA ARG A 708 -16.55 -19.12 -3.73
C ARG A 708 -17.43 -19.52 -2.56
N THR A 709 -18.67 -19.03 -2.53
CA THR A 709 -19.63 -19.33 -1.46
C THR A 709 -20.35 -20.66 -1.68
N ARG A 710 -19.95 -21.42 -2.70
CA ARG A 710 -20.60 -22.65 -3.14
C ARG A 710 -19.77 -23.88 -2.81
N PRO A 711 -20.41 -25.02 -2.49
CA PRO A 711 -19.72 -26.30 -2.39
C PRO A 711 -18.95 -26.63 -3.68
N LEU A 712 -17.89 -27.42 -3.54
CA LEU A 712 -17.09 -27.90 -4.66
C LEU A 712 -17.17 -29.43 -4.78
N ILE A 713 -17.58 -29.90 -5.96
CA ILE A 713 -17.60 -31.31 -6.33
C ILE A 713 -16.50 -31.52 -7.38
N ASN A 714 -15.41 -32.19 -7.01
CA ASN A 714 -14.28 -32.44 -7.88
C ASN A 714 -14.38 -33.81 -8.55
N ILE A 715 -14.56 -33.85 -9.86
CA ILE A 715 -14.74 -35.08 -10.62
C ILE A 715 -13.40 -35.58 -11.13
N MET A 716 -13.05 -36.81 -10.78
CA MET A 716 -11.83 -37.47 -11.20
C MET A 716 -12.11 -38.71 -12.02
N GLY A 717 -11.35 -38.89 -13.11
CA GLY A 717 -11.35 -40.14 -13.84
C GLY A 717 -10.49 -40.15 -15.09
N GLY A 718 -10.48 -41.30 -15.78
CA GLY A 718 -9.55 -41.61 -16.85
C GLY A 718 -9.88 -40.96 -18.19
N CYS A 719 -8.84 -40.80 -19.01
CA CYS A 719 -8.87 -40.08 -20.29
C CYS A 719 -9.28 -40.94 -21.51
N ARG A 720 -9.44 -42.26 -21.37
CA ARG A 720 -9.73 -43.14 -22.53
C ARG A 720 -11.20 -43.58 -22.55
N ALA A 721 -11.84 -43.40 -23.70
CA ALA A 721 -13.19 -43.90 -23.96
C ALA A 721 -13.22 -45.42 -23.79
N VAL A 722 -14.17 -45.90 -22.98
CA VAL A 722 -14.40 -47.33 -22.75
C VAL A 722 -15.71 -47.70 -23.45
N GLY A 723 -15.61 -48.39 -24.59
CA GLY A 723 -16.77 -48.96 -25.28
C GLY A 723 -17.71 -47.95 -25.96
N ASP A 724 -18.84 -48.45 -26.46
CA ASP A 724 -19.86 -47.71 -27.21
C ASP A 724 -20.37 -46.49 -26.42
N MET A 725 -19.91 -45.30 -26.80
CA MET A 725 -20.21 -44.00 -26.18
C MET A 725 -21.58 -43.46 -26.61
N SER A 726 -22.50 -44.32 -27.07
CA SER A 726 -23.89 -43.89 -27.22
C SER A 726 -24.39 -43.41 -25.85
N HIS A 727 -24.76 -42.12 -25.75
CA HIS A 727 -25.43 -41.53 -24.60
C HIS A 727 -26.82 -42.14 -24.47
N SER A 728 -26.87 -43.40 -24.03
CA SER A 728 -28.07 -44.07 -23.60
C SER A 728 -28.23 -43.86 -22.09
N THR A 729 -29.47 -43.70 -21.64
CA THR A 729 -29.82 -43.60 -20.21
C THR A 729 -29.45 -44.85 -19.41
N THR A 730 -29.05 -45.92 -20.10
CA THR A 730 -28.54 -47.18 -19.55
C THR A 730 -27.02 -47.21 -19.38
N ASN A 731 -26.28 -46.22 -19.90
CA ASN A 731 -24.83 -46.13 -19.74
C ASN A 731 -24.47 -45.68 -18.31
N PRO A 732 -23.69 -46.46 -17.52
CA PRO A 732 -23.34 -46.11 -16.15
C PRO A 732 -22.59 -44.76 -16.00
N LEU A 733 -21.77 -44.38 -16.98
CA LEU A 733 -21.08 -43.08 -16.95
C LEU A 733 -22.02 -41.90 -17.19
N SER A 734 -23.08 -42.10 -17.99
CA SER A 734 -24.13 -41.08 -18.15
C SER A 734 -24.95 -40.94 -16.87
N GLN A 735 -25.34 -42.06 -16.24
CA GLN A 735 -26.01 -42.05 -14.93
C GLN A 735 -25.15 -41.37 -13.86
N PHE A 736 -23.84 -41.60 -13.89
CA PHE A 736 -22.89 -40.94 -13.01
C PHE A 736 -22.90 -39.41 -13.18
N ALA A 737 -22.78 -38.91 -14.41
CA ALA A 737 -22.80 -37.47 -14.68
C ALA A 737 -24.15 -36.82 -14.35
N ASP A 738 -25.26 -37.49 -14.68
CA ASP A 738 -26.62 -37.01 -14.39
C ASP A 738 -26.88 -36.92 -12.88
N ALA A 739 -26.44 -37.92 -12.12
CA ALA A 739 -26.53 -37.93 -10.65
C ALA A 739 -25.77 -36.74 -10.03
N VAL A 740 -24.52 -36.51 -10.46
CA VAL A 740 -23.72 -35.36 -10.00
C VAL A 740 -24.38 -34.05 -10.36
N LEU A 741 -24.81 -33.87 -11.62
CA LEU A 741 -25.41 -32.61 -12.08
C LEU A 741 -26.72 -32.29 -11.38
N THR A 742 -27.54 -33.30 -11.11
CA THR A 742 -28.80 -33.14 -10.38
C THR A 742 -28.55 -32.58 -8.98
N VAL A 743 -27.61 -33.17 -8.24
CA VAL A 743 -27.24 -32.70 -6.89
C VAL A 743 -26.56 -31.33 -6.96
N ALA A 744 -25.64 -31.14 -7.90
CA ALA A 744 -24.95 -29.87 -8.07
C ALA A 744 -25.94 -28.72 -8.35
N HIS A 745 -26.97 -28.96 -9.16
CA HIS A 745 -28.01 -27.96 -9.42
C HIS A 745 -28.78 -27.61 -8.14
N ALA A 746 -29.20 -28.63 -7.37
CA ALA A 746 -29.93 -28.43 -6.12
C ALA A 746 -29.14 -27.60 -5.09
N HIS A 747 -27.83 -27.84 -4.98
CA HIS A 747 -26.92 -27.13 -4.08
C HIS A 747 -26.25 -25.90 -4.68
N ARG A 748 -26.56 -25.57 -5.95
CA ARG A 748 -25.92 -24.50 -6.73
C ARG A 748 -24.39 -24.62 -6.74
N ALA A 749 -23.87 -25.84 -6.69
CA ALA A 749 -22.45 -26.14 -6.48
C ALA A 749 -21.57 -25.78 -7.68
N ASN A 750 -20.28 -25.57 -7.38
CA ASN A 750 -19.23 -25.61 -8.39
C ASN A 750 -18.86 -27.08 -8.65
N VAL A 751 -18.70 -27.45 -9.91
CA VAL A 751 -18.31 -28.80 -10.31
C VAL A 751 -17.07 -28.72 -11.18
N SER A 752 -15.92 -29.17 -10.66
CA SER A 752 -14.70 -29.27 -11.46
C SER A 752 -14.68 -30.60 -12.20
N VAL A 753 -14.38 -30.56 -13.50
CA VAL A 753 -14.32 -31.74 -14.37
C VAL A 753 -13.02 -31.76 -15.17
N PRO A 754 -12.65 -32.90 -15.78
CA PRO A 754 -11.51 -32.96 -16.69
C PRO A 754 -11.65 -31.98 -17.87
N GLY A 755 -10.63 -31.16 -18.07
CA GLY A 755 -10.65 -30.07 -19.05
C GLY A 755 -10.52 -30.48 -20.51
N THR A 756 -10.09 -31.71 -20.79
CA THR A 756 -9.92 -32.24 -22.15
C THR A 756 -11.05 -33.19 -22.54
N GLN A 757 -11.40 -33.23 -23.82
CA GLN A 757 -12.37 -34.18 -24.41
C GLN A 757 -11.81 -35.60 -24.44
N SER A 758 -11.63 -36.16 -23.25
CA SER A 758 -11.06 -37.48 -23.04
C SER A 758 -11.83 -38.18 -21.91
N GLY A 759 -12.25 -39.42 -22.12
CA GLY A 759 -13.02 -40.25 -21.18
C GLY A 759 -14.11 -39.50 -20.39
N MET A 760 -13.85 -39.20 -19.11
CA MET A 760 -14.78 -38.46 -18.24
C MET A 760 -15.10 -37.04 -18.72
N GLY A 761 -14.17 -36.35 -19.38
CA GLY A 761 -14.41 -35.02 -19.93
C GLY A 761 -15.46 -35.02 -21.04
N VAL A 762 -15.48 -36.05 -21.90
CA VAL A 762 -16.55 -36.21 -22.91
C VAL A 762 -17.91 -36.43 -22.25
N THR A 763 -17.95 -37.30 -21.24
CA THR A 763 -19.18 -37.65 -20.51
C THR A 763 -19.81 -36.41 -19.85
N PHE A 764 -19.03 -35.67 -19.07
CA PHE A 764 -19.49 -34.43 -18.43
C PHE A 764 -19.70 -33.29 -19.43
N GLY A 765 -18.98 -33.29 -20.56
CA GLY A 765 -19.22 -32.36 -21.65
C GLY A 765 -20.63 -32.51 -22.23
N HIS A 766 -21.06 -33.75 -22.51
CA HIS A 766 -22.40 -34.00 -23.02
C HIS A 766 -23.49 -33.63 -22.00
N ALA A 767 -23.25 -33.98 -20.74
CA ALA A 767 -24.14 -33.64 -19.65
C ALA A 767 -24.26 -32.11 -19.46
N ASN A 768 -23.15 -31.37 -19.60
CA ASN A 768 -23.17 -29.90 -19.52
C ASN A 768 -23.91 -29.26 -20.71
N VAL A 769 -23.72 -29.75 -21.94
CA VAL A 769 -24.45 -29.24 -23.11
C VAL A 769 -25.96 -29.39 -22.92
N GLU A 770 -26.40 -30.54 -22.42
CA GLU A 770 -27.83 -30.78 -22.14
C GLU A 770 -28.34 -29.96 -20.95
N TYR A 771 -27.53 -29.80 -19.91
CA TYR A 771 -27.83 -28.95 -18.76
C TYR A 771 -27.94 -27.47 -19.13
N GLN A 772 -27.05 -26.95 -19.98
CA GLN A 772 -27.14 -25.58 -20.48
C GLN A 772 -28.40 -25.34 -21.32
N ARG A 773 -28.86 -26.36 -22.08
CA ARG A 773 -30.12 -26.28 -22.82
C ARG A 773 -31.33 -26.17 -21.90
N THR A 774 -31.34 -26.94 -20.82
CA THR A 774 -32.49 -27.05 -19.91
C THR A 774 -32.49 -25.93 -18.86
N CYS A 775 -31.34 -25.59 -18.29
CA CYS A 775 -31.18 -24.66 -17.17
C CYS A 775 -30.43 -23.37 -17.53
N GLY A 776 -29.96 -23.20 -18.77
CA GLY A 776 -29.16 -22.05 -19.18
C GLY A 776 -29.89 -20.69 -19.15
N HIS A 777 -31.23 -20.73 -19.16
CA HIS A 777 -32.08 -19.56 -19.00
C HIS A 777 -32.11 -19.03 -17.55
N LEU A 778 -31.72 -19.85 -16.57
CA LEU A 778 -31.67 -19.46 -15.16
C LEU A 778 -30.45 -18.56 -14.89
N PRO A 779 -30.56 -17.60 -13.94
CA PRO A 779 -29.42 -16.82 -13.47
C PRO A 779 -28.26 -17.71 -13.00
N LYS A 780 -27.01 -17.27 -13.22
CA LYS A 780 -25.80 -18.02 -12.78
C LYS A 780 -25.80 -18.38 -11.28
N ARG A 781 -26.49 -17.60 -10.44
CA ARG A 781 -26.63 -17.85 -8.99
C ARG A 781 -27.61 -18.96 -8.61
N GLU A 782 -28.46 -19.38 -9.53
CA GLU A 782 -29.55 -20.35 -9.31
C GLU A 782 -29.26 -21.70 -9.96
N ARG A 783 -28.04 -21.90 -10.46
CA ARG A 783 -27.64 -23.08 -11.22
C ARG A 783 -26.24 -23.52 -10.83
N ALA A 784 -25.95 -24.81 -10.95
CA ALA A 784 -24.58 -25.34 -10.91
C ALA A 784 -23.66 -24.68 -11.94
N HIS A 785 -22.38 -24.57 -11.59
CA HIS A 785 -21.33 -24.04 -12.47
C HIS A 785 -20.29 -25.13 -12.73
N LEU A 786 -20.25 -25.62 -13.96
CA LEU A 786 -19.25 -26.59 -14.41
C LEU A 786 -18.05 -25.86 -14.96
N PHE A 787 -16.87 -26.24 -14.48
CA PHE A 787 -15.62 -25.65 -14.94
C PHE A 787 -14.46 -26.66 -14.94
N ALA A 788 -13.34 -26.28 -15.56
CA ALA A 788 -12.13 -27.07 -15.57
C ALA A 788 -10.86 -26.22 -15.48
N ILE A 789 -9.76 -26.82 -15.02
CA ILE A 789 -8.40 -26.27 -15.12
C ILE A 789 -7.63 -27.18 -16.07
N SER A 790 -7.40 -26.73 -17.30
CA SER A 790 -6.85 -27.55 -18.38
C SER A 790 -5.37 -27.24 -18.64
N PRO A 791 -4.52 -28.26 -18.92
CA PRO A 791 -3.15 -28.05 -19.38
C PRO A 791 -3.16 -27.44 -20.78
N GLY A 792 -3.05 -26.12 -20.86
CA GLY A 792 -3.29 -25.32 -22.06
C GLY A 792 -2.34 -25.62 -23.22
N MET A 793 -1.11 -26.08 -22.97
CA MET A 793 -0.19 -26.45 -24.06
C MET A 793 -0.58 -27.76 -24.76
N SER A 794 -1.33 -28.65 -24.07
CA SER A 794 -1.83 -29.93 -24.61
C SER A 794 -3.34 -29.91 -24.89
N THR A 795 -3.97 -28.72 -24.81
CA THR A 795 -5.41 -28.54 -25.02
C THR A 795 -5.66 -27.64 -26.22
N TYR A 796 -6.32 -28.17 -27.23
CA TYR A 796 -6.80 -27.39 -28.36
C TYR A 796 -8.05 -26.57 -27.98
N VAL A 797 -7.94 -25.25 -28.15
CA VAL A 797 -9.05 -24.31 -28.11
C VAL A 797 -8.73 -23.12 -29.04
N PRO A 798 -9.71 -22.64 -29.84
CA PRO A 798 -9.49 -21.50 -30.73
C PRO A 798 -8.95 -20.27 -29.99
N GLY A 799 -7.89 -19.66 -30.50
CA GLY A 799 -7.28 -18.47 -29.91
C GLY A 799 -6.34 -18.72 -28.72
N ASN A 800 -6.02 -19.99 -28.40
CA ASN A 800 -5.05 -20.32 -27.37
C ASN A 800 -3.62 -19.95 -27.80
N GLU A 801 -3.06 -18.88 -27.23
CA GLU A 801 -1.70 -18.44 -27.53
C GLU A 801 -0.63 -19.33 -26.87
N SER A 802 -0.95 -20.01 -25.76
CA SER A 802 -0.01 -20.95 -25.10
C SER A 802 0.26 -22.19 -25.94
N TRP A 803 -0.50 -22.39 -27.02
CA TRP A 803 -0.39 -23.54 -27.92
C TRP A 803 0.76 -23.40 -28.95
N THR A 804 1.65 -22.42 -28.82
CA THR A 804 2.69 -22.15 -29.83
C THR A 804 3.91 -23.10 -29.73
N ASN A 805 4.13 -23.88 -30.80
CA ASN A 805 5.32 -24.64 -31.20
C ASN A 805 5.66 -26.00 -30.52
N ALA A 806 4.87 -26.50 -29.56
CA ALA A 806 5.05 -27.86 -29.03
C ALA A 806 4.45 -28.97 -29.91
N ALA A 807 3.52 -28.65 -30.81
CA ALA A 807 2.81 -29.67 -31.62
C ALA A 807 3.64 -30.17 -32.82
N LYS A 808 4.71 -30.93 -32.56
CA LYS A 808 5.28 -31.84 -33.57
C LYS A 808 4.50 -33.16 -33.67
N ASN A 809 3.64 -33.47 -32.69
CA ASN A 809 2.83 -34.69 -32.69
C ASN A 809 1.34 -34.35 -32.45
N GLN A 810 0.51 -34.40 -33.50
CA GLN A 810 -0.97 -34.35 -33.38
C GLN A 810 -1.54 -35.49 -32.53
N ASP A 811 -0.73 -36.52 -32.28
CA ASP A 811 -1.05 -37.72 -31.52
C ASP A 811 -1.15 -37.51 -30.01
N GLU A 812 -1.02 -36.29 -29.48
CA GLU A 812 -1.04 -36.00 -28.02
C GLU A 812 -1.91 -34.78 -27.64
N VAL A 813 -2.68 -34.24 -28.58
CA VAL A 813 -3.53 -33.06 -28.37
C VAL A 813 -5.01 -33.45 -28.27
N PHE A 814 -5.69 -32.90 -27.27
CA PHE A 814 -7.13 -33.06 -27.07
C PHE A 814 -7.86 -31.72 -27.19
N ALA A 815 -9.06 -31.72 -27.77
CA ALA A 815 -9.95 -30.57 -27.73
C ALA A 815 -10.42 -30.25 -26.30
N ILE A 816 -10.68 -28.97 -26.00
CA ILE A 816 -11.26 -28.54 -24.71
C ILE A 816 -12.67 -29.13 -24.51
N THR A 817 -12.97 -29.59 -23.29
CA THR A 817 -14.32 -30.00 -22.87
C THR A 817 -15.27 -28.79 -22.92
N PRO A 818 -16.55 -28.94 -23.33
CA PRO A 818 -17.51 -27.84 -23.35
C PRO A 818 -17.99 -27.46 -21.94
N VAL A 819 -17.09 -26.94 -21.11
CA VAL A 819 -17.33 -26.29 -19.80
C VAL A 819 -16.50 -25.00 -19.72
N ASP A 820 -16.82 -24.09 -18.81
CA ASP A 820 -15.97 -22.92 -18.58
C ASP A 820 -14.57 -23.38 -18.13
N ALA A 821 -13.47 -22.80 -18.62
CA ALA A 821 -12.14 -23.33 -18.33
C ALA A 821 -11.07 -22.27 -18.05
N ILE A 822 -10.16 -22.60 -17.15
CA ILE A 822 -8.88 -21.92 -16.96
C ILE A 822 -7.83 -22.69 -17.77
N LEU A 823 -7.09 -21.99 -18.63
CA LEU A 823 -6.00 -22.56 -19.41
C LEU A 823 -4.68 -22.24 -18.72
N THR A 824 -3.96 -23.27 -18.27
CA THR A 824 -2.63 -23.12 -17.67
C THR A 824 -1.55 -23.31 -18.73
N PRO A 825 -0.36 -22.70 -18.60
CA PRO A 825 0.74 -22.89 -19.55
C PRO A 825 1.50 -24.22 -19.34
N PHE A 826 0.82 -25.28 -18.88
CA PHE A 826 1.42 -26.60 -18.68
C PHE A 826 1.25 -27.49 -19.91
N GLU A 827 2.33 -28.17 -20.26
CA GLU A 827 2.30 -29.36 -21.13
C GLU A 827 2.02 -30.61 -20.29
N ALA A 828 1.20 -31.50 -20.81
CA ALA A 828 0.79 -32.69 -20.08
C ALA A 828 1.73 -33.89 -20.25
N ASN A 829 2.54 -33.92 -21.31
CA ASN A 829 3.49 -34.99 -21.62
C ASN A 829 2.90 -36.40 -21.47
N TRP A 830 1.74 -36.63 -22.12
CA TRP A 830 0.97 -37.88 -22.00
C TRP A 830 1.73 -39.13 -22.44
N GLU A 831 2.78 -38.95 -23.23
CA GLU A 831 3.66 -39.96 -23.78
C GLU A 831 4.65 -40.53 -22.76
N TYR A 832 4.92 -39.82 -21.65
CA TYR A 832 5.87 -40.26 -20.65
C TYR A 832 5.43 -41.59 -20.00
N ARG A 833 6.41 -42.45 -19.72
CA ARG A 833 6.22 -43.81 -19.19
C ARG A 833 7.10 -44.01 -17.95
N GLY A 834 6.75 -44.98 -17.11
CA GLY A 834 7.53 -45.40 -15.95
C GLY A 834 7.83 -44.25 -14.98
N ARG A 835 9.08 -44.20 -14.53
CA ARG A 835 9.57 -43.15 -13.61
C ARG A 835 9.55 -41.75 -14.22
N ASP A 836 9.62 -41.65 -15.55
CA ASP A 836 9.66 -40.35 -16.22
C ASP A 836 8.31 -39.61 -16.08
N ARG A 837 7.19 -40.33 -15.91
CA ARG A 837 5.88 -39.71 -15.60
C ARG A 837 5.91 -38.82 -14.37
N TRP A 838 6.71 -39.16 -13.36
CA TRP A 838 6.81 -38.34 -12.16
C TRP A 838 7.58 -37.03 -12.39
N ASN A 839 8.41 -37.00 -13.43
CA ASN A 839 9.13 -35.81 -13.85
C ASN A 839 8.35 -34.98 -14.90
N ALA A 840 7.17 -35.45 -15.33
CA ALA A 840 6.33 -34.72 -16.26
C ALA A 840 5.79 -33.42 -15.63
N SER A 841 5.70 -32.36 -16.44
CA SER A 841 5.10 -31.08 -16.03
C SER A 841 3.66 -31.23 -15.55
N TYR A 842 2.95 -32.28 -15.99
CA TYR A 842 1.58 -32.54 -15.55
C TYR A 842 1.44 -32.81 -14.06
N VAL A 843 2.45 -33.35 -13.38
CA VAL A 843 2.42 -33.50 -11.91
C VAL A 843 2.33 -32.12 -11.23
N HIS A 844 3.00 -31.11 -11.78
CA HIS A 844 2.88 -29.73 -11.30
C HIS A 844 1.51 -29.14 -11.61
N HIS A 845 0.97 -29.42 -12.81
CA HIS A 845 -0.40 -29.02 -13.17
C HIS A 845 -1.42 -29.57 -12.18
N ILE A 846 -1.37 -30.86 -11.85
CA ILE A 846 -2.28 -31.50 -10.88
C ILE A 846 -2.18 -30.79 -9.52
N ARG A 847 -0.96 -30.58 -9.01
CA ARG A 847 -0.76 -29.92 -7.72
C ARG A 847 -1.31 -28.49 -7.72
N TYR A 848 -1.07 -27.75 -8.79
CA TYR A 848 -1.58 -26.39 -8.94
C TYR A 848 -3.11 -26.38 -8.99
N MET A 849 -3.69 -27.24 -9.82
CA MET A 849 -5.14 -27.42 -9.99
C MET A 849 -5.82 -27.72 -8.65
N GLU A 850 -5.34 -28.73 -7.93
CA GLU A 850 -5.92 -29.15 -6.65
C GLU A 850 -5.74 -28.11 -5.55
N ALA A 851 -4.61 -27.39 -5.54
CA ALA A 851 -4.42 -26.27 -4.63
C ALA A 851 -5.40 -25.12 -4.91
N LEU A 852 -5.66 -24.80 -6.19
CA LEU A 852 -6.65 -23.77 -6.56
C LEU A 852 -8.08 -24.19 -6.18
N TYR A 853 -8.44 -25.46 -6.39
CA TYR A 853 -9.72 -26.01 -5.95
C TYR A 853 -9.91 -25.93 -4.43
N ALA A 854 -8.86 -26.21 -3.66
CA ALA A 854 -8.89 -26.10 -2.21
C ALA A 854 -9.16 -24.66 -1.74
N ARG A 855 -8.50 -23.67 -2.37
CA ARG A 855 -8.69 -22.24 -2.06
C ARG A 855 -10.06 -21.72 -2.48
N LEU A 856 -10.55 -22.14 -3.64
CA LEU A 856 -11.90 -21.80 -4.13
C LEU A 856 -12.99 -22.22 -3.13
N SER A 857 -12.72 -23.26 -2.31
CA SER A 857 -13.65 -23.89 -1.38
C SER A 857 -13.17 -23.88 0.07
N VAL A 858 -12.35 -22.90 0.47
CA VAL A 858 -11.67 -22.89 1.79
C VAL A 858 -12.64 -23.08 2.97
N ASP A 859 -13.83 -22.48 2.87
CA ASP A 859 -14.91 -22.54 3.87
C ASP A 859 -16.18 -23.26 3.38
N GLN A 860 -16.08 -24.02 2.29
CA GLN A 860 -17.21 -24.74 1.70
C GLN A 860 -16.98 -26.26 1.74
N PRO A 861 -18.05 -27.07 1.76
CA PRO A 861 -17.94 -28.51 1.58
C PRO A 861 -17.23 -28.81 0.27
N ARG A 862 -16.20 -29.65 0.34
CA ARG A 862 -15.41 -30.09 -0.81
C ARG A 862 -15.28 -31.60 -0.82
N VAL A 863 -15.62 -32.21 -1.95
CA VAL A 863 -15.61 -33.67 -2.12
C VAL A 863 -15.04 -34.01 -3.47
N MET A 864 -14.12 -34.97 -3.50
CA MET A 864 -13.71 -35.59 -4.75
C MET A 864 -14.56 -36.83 -5.00
N VAL A 865 -15.09 -36.93 -6.22
CA VAL A 865 -15.93 -38.04 -6.66
C VAL A 865 -15.18 -38.78 -7.77
N ILE A 866 -14.76 -40.00 -7.46
CA ILE A 866 -13.82 -40.77 -8.28
C ILE A 866 -14.58 -41.88 -9.02
N GLY A 867 -14.51 -41.84 -10.35
CA GLY A 867 -15.04 -42.89 -11.22
C GLY A 867 -13.97 -43.85 -11.74
N ASN A 868 -14.07 -44.25 -13.01
CA ASN A 868 -13.00 -45.00 -13.68
C ASN A 868 -11.74 -44.16 -13.80
N GLY A 869 -10.55 -44.76 -13.69
CA GLY A 869 -9.30 -44.01 -13.59
C GLY A 869 -8.06 -44.79 -13.98
N GLY A 870 -6.92 -44.11 -13.94
CA GLY A 870 -5.60 -44.70 -14.15
C GLY A 870 -4.55 -43.96 -13.33
N PHE A 871 -3.31 -43.93 -13.81
CA PHE A 871 -2.18 -43.28 -13.13
C PHE A 871 -2.48 -41.84 -12.66
N TRP A 872 -2.95 -40.98 -13.56
CA TRP A 872 -3.20 -39.57 -13.26
C TRP A 872 -4.36 -39.36 -12.29
N THR A 873 -5.42 -40.17 -12.38
CA THR A 873 -6.53 -40.15 -11.44
C THR A 873 -6.07 -40.42 -10.00
N VAL A 874 -5.13 -41.34 -9.80
CA VAL A 874 -4.56 -41.62 -8.47
C VAL A 874 -3.71 -40.45 -7.99
N ALA A 875 -2.93 -39.82 -8.89
CA ALA A 875 -2.13 -38.64 -8.55
C ALA A 875 -3.00 -37.43 -8.17
N GLU A 876 -4.08 -37.18 -8.92
CA GLU A 876 -5.11 -36.16 -8.61
C GLU A 876 -5.75 -36.44 -7.25
N ALA A 877 -6.16 -37.68 -6.99
CA ALA A 877 -6.79 -38.07 -5.73
C ALA A 877 -5.86 -37.89 -4.51
N ILE A 878 -4.58 -38.22 -4.65
CA ILE A 878 -3.58 -37.98 -3.60
C ILE A 878 -3.48 -36.47 -3.31
N ALA A 879 -3.36 -35.64 -4.35
CA ALA A 879 -3.27 -34.19 -4.18
C ALA A 879 -4.54 -33.58 -3.55
N SER A 880 -5.73 -34.01 -3.98
CA SER A 880 -7.01 -33.64 -3.34
C SER A 880 -7.04 -34.02 -1.85
N LEU A 881 -6.60 -35.24 -1.50
CA LEU A 881 -6.55 -35.67 -0.11
C LEU A 881 -5.57 -34.82 0.71
N GLU A 882 -4.38 -34.51 0.19
CA GLU A 882 -3.42 -33.59 0.83
C GLU A 882 -4.10 -32.24 1.17
N HIS A 883 -4.99 -31.76 0.29
CA HIS A 883 -5.74 -30.51 0.47
C HIS A 883 -7.07 -30.62 1.23
N GLY A 884 -7.38 -31.76 1.85
CA GLY A 884 -8.54 -31.85 2.74
C GLY A 884 -9.85 -32.24 2.08
N PHE A 885 -9.84 -32.74 0.84
CA PHE A 885 -11.04 -33.24 0.19
C PHE A 885 -11.50 -34.55 0.82
N ASP A 886 -12.81 -34.69 1.03
CA ASP A 886 -13.43 -35.97 1.36
C ASP A 886 -13.59 -36.81 0.09
N CYS A 887 -13.62 -38.13 0.22
CA CYS A 887 -13.55 -39.05 -0.92
C CYS A 887 -14.87 -39.81 -1.11
N MET A 888 -15.41 -39.81 -2.32
CA MET A 888 -16.48 -40.70 -2.76
C MET A 888 -16.03 -41.53 -3.96
N LEU A 889 -15.84 -42.83 -3.75
CA LEU A 889 -15.50 -43.78 -4.82
C LEU A 889 -16.77 -44.43 -5.38
N VAL A 890 -17.01 -44.29 -6.69
CA VAL A 890 -18.26 -44.70 -7.33
C VAL A 890 -18.06 -46.00 -8.10
N ARG A 891 -18.62 -47.10 -7.56
CA ARG A 891 -18.68 -48.40 -8.24
C ARG A 891 -19.59 -48.33 -9.47
N ASN A 892 -19.43 -49.31 -10.35
CA ASN A 892 -20.05 -49.45 -11.66
C ASN A 892 -19.62 -48.39 -12.68
N THR A 893 -18.51 -47.69 -12.44
CA THR A 893 -18.03 -46.65 -13.37
C THR A 893 -16.83 -47.10 -14.20
N GLY A 894 -16.06 -48.11 -13.77
CA GLY A 894 -15.04 -48.78 -14.57
C GLY A 894 -13.96 -49.49 -13.74
N ARG A 895 -12.94 -50.01 -14.42
CA ARG A 895 -11.97 -50.97 -13.86
C ARG A 895 -11.23 -50.50 -12.61
N PHE A 896 -10.90 -49.21 -12.52
CA PHE A 896 -10.23 -48.69 -11.32
C PHE A 896 -11.14 -48.74 -10.09
N ALA A 897 -12.37 -48.21 -10.20
CA ALA A 897 -13.31 -48.17 -9.09
C ALA A 897 -13.71 -49.59 -8.63
N GLU A 898 -13.89 -50.53 -9.57
CA GLU A 898 -14.18 -51.94 -9.25
C GLU A 898 -13.04 -52.63 -8.50
N CYS A 899 -11.79 -52.41 -8.91
CA CYS A 899 -10.64 -53.03 -8.27
C CYS A 899 -10.29 -52.41 -6.91
N ILE A 900 -10.50 -51.09 -6.76
CA ILE A 900 -10.04 -50.34 -5.58
C ILE A 900 -11.10 -50.29 -4.48
N ALA A 901 -12.39 -50.26 -4.80
CA ALA A 901 -13.45 -50.18 -3.80
C ALA A 901 -13.38 -51.32 -2.76
N PRO A 902 -13.25 -52.61 -3.13
CA PRO A 902 -13.15 -53.69 -2.16
C PRO A 902 -11.92 -53.56 -1.24
N ILE A 903 -10.80 -53.07 -1.77
CA ILE A 903 -9.57 -52.84 -1.00
C ILE A 903 -9.80 -51.75 0.05
N VAL A 904 -10.50 -50.67 -0.33
CA VAL A 904 -10.83 -49.55 0.57
C VAL A 904 -11.86 -49.95 1.62
N GLU A 905 -12.79 -50.87 1.31
CA GLU A 905 -13.71 -51.46 2.31
C GLU A 905 -12.94 -52.14 3.44
N SER A 906 -11.86 -52.86 3.11
CA SER A 906 -10.97 -53.56 4.05
C SER A 906 -9.67 -52.81 4.36
N LEU A 907 -9.64 -51.48 4.23
CA LEU A 907 -8.38 -50.70 4.21
C LEU A 907 -7.50 -50.90 5.46
N ASP A 908 -8.11 -51.08 6.63
CA ASP A 908 -7.41 -51.28 7.90
C ASP A 908 -6.63 -52.61 7.96
N GLN A 909 -6.97 -53.56 7.09
CA GLN A 909 -6.33 -54.88 7.00
C GLN A 909 -5.23 -54.94 5.93
N VAL A 910 -5.06 -53.88 5.13
CA VAL A 910 -4.06 -53.84 4.07
C VAL A 910 -2.65 -53.65 4.68
N PRO A 911 -1.67 -54.52 4.38
CA PRO A 911 -0.33 -54.46 4.94
C PRO A 911 0.53 -53.36 4.29
N LEU A 912 0.14 -52.09 4.48
CA LEU A 912 0.80 -50.92 3.87
C LEU A 912 2.17 -50.56 4.50
N GLU A 913 2.51 -51.17 5.64
CA GLU A 913 3.81 -51.02 6.32
C GLU A 913 4.78 -52.16 6.01
N ASP A 914 4.32 -53.23 5.38
CA ASP A 914 5.17 -54.35 4.97
C ASP A 914 5.98 -54.00 3.72
N ASP A 915 6.87 -54.91 3.32
CA ASP A 915 7.64 -54.72 2.10
C ASP A 915 6.70 -54.53 0.87
N PRO A 916 7.09 -53.70 -0.11
CA PRO A 916 6.23 -53.37 -1.25
C PRO A 916 5.70 -54.56 -2.04
N ASN A 917 6.43 -55.69 -2.05
CA ASN A 917 6.04 -56.88 -2.78
C ASN A 917 4.97 -57.66 -2.03
N THR A 918 5.08 -57.78 -0.71
CA THR A 918 4.05 -58.38 0.16
C THR A 918 2.74 -57.60 0.07
N CYS A 919 2.79 -56.27 0.18
CA CYS A 919 1.60 -55.44 -0.02
C CYS A 919 0.99 -55.64 -1.41
N THR A 920 1.80 -55.64 -2.46
CA THR A 920 1.29 -55.80 -3.84
C THR A 920 0.67 -57.18 -4.06
N ARG A 921 1.24 -58.26 -3.47
CA ARG A 921 0.65 -59.61 -3.49
C ARG A 921 -0.74 -59.61 -2.86
N TYR A 922 -0.84 -59.03 -1.66
CA TYR A 922 -2.11 -58.89 -0.95
C TYR A 922 -3.15 -58.14 -1.79
N LEU A 923 -2.76 -57.03 -2.43
CA LEU A 923 -3.65 -56.26 -3.31
C LEU A 923 -4.14 -57.11 -4.49
N LEU A 924 -3.26 -57.86 -5.16
CA LEU A 924 -3.62 -58.76 -6.26
C LEU A 924 -4.58 -59.87 -5.82
N ASP A 925 -4.34 -60.47 -4.65
CA ASP A 925 -5.20 -61.52 -4.10
C ASP A 925 -6.59 -60.97 -3.76
N CYS A 926 -6.66 -59.78 -3.15
CA CYS A 926 -7.92 -59.10 -2.84
C CYS A 926 -8.72 -58.79 -4.11
N MET A 927 -8.06 -58.25 -5.15
CA MET A 927 -8.73 -57.97 -6.42
C MET A 927 -9.24 -59.25 -7.10
N SER A 928 -8.43 -60.32 -7.07
CA SER A 928 -8.77 -61.61 -7.68
C SER A 928 -9.96 -62.31 -7.02
N ALA A 929 -10.20 -62.05 -5.73
CA ALA A 929 -11.30 -62.64 -4.99
C ALA A 929 -12.66 -61.97 -5.26
N VAL A 930 -12.67 -60.69 -5.68
CA VAL A 930 -13.89 -59.87 -5.69
C VAL A 930 -14.27 -59.35 -7.08
N VAL A 931 -13.29 -59.18 -7.97
CA VAL A 931 -13.50 -58.59 -9.30
C VAL A 931 -13.74 -59.68 -10.34
N THR A 932 -14.60 -59.40 -11.33
CA THR A 932 -14.82 -60.33 -12.44
C THR A 932 -13.53 -60.56 -13.25
N PRO A 933 -13.30 -61.77 -13.80
CA PRO A 933 -12.08 -62.08 -14.53
C PRO A 933 -11.75 -61.10 -15.65
N ASP A 934 -12.75 -60.61 -16.38
CA ASP A 934 -12.57 -59.71 -17.51
C ASP A 934 -12.07 -58.32 -17.08
N VAL A 935 -12.65 -57.76 -16.01
CA VAL A 935 -12.26 -56.45 -15.47
C VAL A 935 -10.86 -56.52 -14.84
N LEU A 936 -10.57 -57.62 -14.13
CA LEU A 936 -9.26 -57.87 -13.55
C LEU A 936 -8.18 -58.01 -14.62
N ALA A 937 -8.44 -58.80 -15.68
CA ALA A 937 -7.52 -58.97 -16.79
C ALA A 937 -7.26 -57.63 -17.50
N GLU A 938 -8.29 -56.79 -17.66
CA GLU A 938 -8.13 -55.45 -18.23
C GLU A 938 -7.26 -54.54 -17.33
N PHE A 939 -7.52 -54.53 -16.02
CA PHE A 939 -6.78 -53.71 -15.05
C PHE A 939 -5.30 -54.13 -14.95
N GLN A 940 -5.03 -55.44 -14.88
CA GLN A 940 -3.67 -55.99 -14.89
C GLN A 940 -2.94 -55.67 -16.19
N LYS A 941 -3.60 -55.83 -17.34
CA LYS A 941 -3.01 -55.55 -18.65
C LYS A 941 -2.70 -54.07 -18.87
N LYS A 942 -3.49 -53.15 -18.31
CA LYS A 942 -3.39 -51.72 -18.63
C LYS A 942 -2.68 -50.89 -17.57
N ASP A 943 -2.80 -51.25 -16.30
CA ASP A 943 -2.36 -50.37 -15.20
C ASP A 943 -1.51 -51.08 -14.13
N PHE A 944 -1.89 -52.28 -13.69
CA PHE A 944 -1.34 -52.86 -12.45
C PHE A 944 -0.37 -54.05 -12.64
N GLY A 945 -0.28 -54.68 -13.81
CA GLY A 945 0.53 -55.88 -14.08
C GLY A 945 0.07 -57.15 -13.37
N CYS A 946 0.54 -58.33 -13.77
CA CYS A 946 0.08 -59.62 -13.23
C CYS A 946 1.10 -60.38 -12.36
N SER A 947 2.38 -59.99 -12.34
CA SER A 947 3.42 -60.65 -11.53
C SER A 947 4.26 -59.68 -10.66
N ILE A 948 5.01 -60.26 -9.70
CA ILE A 948 5.93 -59.54 -8.80
C ILE A 948 7.27 -60.30 -8.70
N PRO A 949 8.45 -59.66 -8.90
CA PRO A 949 8.71 -58.44 -9.68
C PRO A 949 8.94 -58.76 -11.18
N GLY A 950 8.81 -57.76 -12.07
CA GLY A 950 9.40 -57.85 -13.42
C GLY A 950 8.46 -57.92 -14.64
N GLU A 951 7.61 -56.91 -14.86
CA GLU A 951 6.90 -56.75 -16.16
C GLU A 951 7.28 -55.44 -16.86
N THR A 952 7.12 -54.28 -16.21
CA THR A 952 7.56 -52.96 -16.73
C THR A 952 7.75 -51.96 -15.59
N ALA A 953 8.53 -50.90 -15.82
CA ALA A 953 8.67 -49.78 -14.88
C ALA A 953 7.35 -49.00 -14.66
N ASP A 954 6.42 -49.02 -15.64
CA ASP A 954 5.11 -48.37 -15.57
C ASP A 954 4.26 -48.96 -14.45
N TYR A 955 4.19 -50.30 -14.36
CA TYR A 955 3.38 -50.97 -13.35
C TYR A 955 3.96 -50.79 -11.95
N GLU A 956 5.29 -50.79 -11.81
CA GLU A 956 5.93 -50.54 -10.50
C GLU A 956 5.60 -49.16 -9.96
N GLU A 957 5.62 -48.13 -10.83
CA GLU A 957 5.32 -46.76 -10.44
C GLU A 957 3.83 -46.58 -10.13
N TYR A 958 2.94 -47.20 -10.92
CA TYR A 958 1.50 -47.19 -10.62
C TYR A 958 1.19 -47.90 -9.29
N ARG A 959 1.76 -49.07 -9.04
CA ARG A 959 1.63 -49.79 -7.75
C ARG A 959 2.13 -48.93 -6.59
N ARG A 960 3.22 -48.18 -6.78
CA ARG A 960 3.73 -47.24 -5.76
C ARG A 960 2.70 -46.15 -5.43
N LEU A 961 2.10 -45.54 -6.45
CA LEU A 961 1.06 -44.52 -6.24
C LEU A 961 -0.20 -45.09 -5.59
N VAL A 962 -0.66 -46.28 -5.99
CA VAL A 962 -1.81 -46.94 -5.35
C VAL A 962 -1.53 -47.18 -3.86
N ARG A 963 -0.33 -47.65 -3.49
CA ARG A 963 0.04 -47.80 -2.08
C ARG A 963 0.03 -46.47 -1.32
N LEU A 964 0.55 -45.41 -1.93
CA LEU A 964 0.54 -44.07 -1.33
C LEU A 964 -0.90 -43.57 -1.14
N PHE A 965 -1.75 -43.70 -2.16
CA PHE A 965 -3.16 -43.35 -2.10
C PHE A 965 -3.91 -44.09 -0.98
N LEU A 966 -3.72 -45.42 -0.88
CA LEU A 966 -4.33 -46.23 0.17
C LEU A 966 -3.85 -45.81 1.57
N ARG A 967 -2.55 -45.48 1.72
CA ARG A 967 -2.02 -44.95 2.98
C ARG A 967 -2.69 -43.63 3.35
N THR A 968 -2.79 -42.69 2.41
CA THR A 968 -3.43 -41.39 2.64
C THR A 968 -4.93 -41.53 2.96
N LEU A 969 -5.63 -42.49 2.33
CA LEU A 969 -7.02 -42.79 2.66
C LEU A 969 -7.17 -43.40 4.06
N ARG A 970 -6.23 -44.25 4.49
CA ARG A 970 -6.30 -44.93 5.80
C ARG A 970 -6.24 -43.92 6.94
N ASP A 971 -5.34 -42.94 6.81
CA ASP A 971 -5.21 -41.83 7.76
C ASP A 971 -6.48 -40.96 7.83
N ARG A 972 -7.38 -41.08 6.84
CA ARG A 972 -8.62 -40.31 6.68
C ARG A 972 -9.86 -41.17 6.55
N ARG A 973 -9.83 -42.42 7.05
CA ARG A 973 -10.85 -43.44 6.78
C ARG A 973 -12.30 -42.99 7.03
N ALA A 974 -12.52 -42.15 8.04
CA ALA A 974 -13.84 -41.59 8.40
C ALA A 974 -14.44 -40.65 7.33
N ARG A 975 -13.62 -40.16 6.39
CA ARG A 975 -13.97 -39.23 5.31
C ARG A 975 -14.04 -39.90 3.93
N VAL A 976 -14.05 -41.24 3.91
CA VAL A 976 -14.07 -42.04 2.69
C VAL A 976 -15.37 -42.82 2.60
N ARG A 977 -16.07 -42.66 1.49
CA ARG A 977 -17.32 -43.37 1.17
C ARG A 977 -17.20 -44.11 -0.14
N ILE A 978 -17.88 -45.25 -0.21
CA ILE A 978 -17.99 -46.07 -1.41
C ILE A 978 -19.47 -46.13 -1.75
N THR A 979 -19.79 -45.78 -2.98
CA THR A 979 -21.17 -45.65 -3.46
C THR A 979 -21.31 -46.31 -4.84
N THR A 980 -22.50 -46.24 -5.43
CA THR A 980 -22.81 -46.75 -6.76
C THR A 980 -23.46 -45.66 -7.61
N THR A 981 -23.49 -45.81 -8.93
CA THR A 981 -24.21 -44.87 -9.82
C THR A 981 -25.69 -44.71 -9.44
N ALA A 982 -26.32 -45.73 -8.85
CA ALA A 982 -27.72 -45.70 -8.42
C ALA A 982 -27.95 -44.92 -7.10
N THR A 983 -27.00 -44.97 -6.17
CA THR A 983 -27.14 -44.32 -4.85
C THR A 983 -26.38 -43.00 -4.73
N LEU A 984 -25.51 -42.68 -5.69
CA LEU A 984 -24.65 -41.50 -5.65
C LEU A 984 -25.42 -40.20 -5.43
N ALA A 985 -26.53 -39.98 -6.14
CA ALA A 985 -27.29 -38.73 -6.01
C ALA A 985 -27.77 -38.52 -4.57
N GLN A 986 -28.30 -39.57 -3.93
CA GLN A 986 -28.74 -39.52 -2.54
C GLN A 986 -27.56 -39.30 -1.59
N GLU A 987 -26.49 -40.07 -1.72
CA GLU A 987 -25.35 -39.99 -0.78
C GLU A 987 -24.57 -38.68 -0.88
N LEU A 988 -24.47 -38.13 -2.09
CA LEU A 988 -23.84 -36.84 -2.35
C LEU A 988 -24.70 -35.67 -1.83
N ASP A 989 -26.02 -35.74 -2.02
CA ASP A 989 -26.97 -34.78 -1.44
C ASP A 989 -26.93 -34.79 0.10
N GLU A 990 -26.93 -35.99 0.71
CA GLU A 990 -26.78 -36.14 2.15
C GLU A 990 -25.47 -35.56 2.68
N TYR A 991 -24.38 -35.74 1.94
CA TYR A 991 -23.07 -35.21 2.31
C TYR A 991 -23.08 -33.67 2.32
N LEU A 992 -23.53 -33.06 1.22
CA LEU A 992 -23.57 -31.60 1.10
C LEU A 992 -24.53 -30.97 2.12
N THR A 993 -25.67 -31.61 2.39
CA THR A 993 -26.66 -31.13 3.38
C THR A 993 -26.17 -31.25 4.83
N LYS A 994 -25.49 -32.35 5.20
CA LYS A 994 -24.96 -32.54 6.56
C LYS A 994 -23.81 -31.59 6.90
N GLN A 995 -23.04 -31.18 5.90
CA GLN A 995 -21.92 -30.24 6.04
C GLN A 995 -22.35 -28.77 5.85
N HIS A 996 -23.56 -28.52 5.30
CA HIS A 996 -24.11 -27.19 5.03
C HIS A 996 -25.60 -27.17 5.40
N PRO A 997 -25.99 -26.81 6.63
CA PRO A 997 -27.39 -26.53 6.90
C PRO A 997 -27.75 -25.30 6.06
N ILE A 998 -28.55 -25.50 5.02
CA ILE A 998 -29.03 -24.44 4.13
C ILE A 998 -29.57 -23.32 5.00
N ALA A 999 -28.84 -22.21 5.08
CA ALA A 999 -29.31 -21.01 5.76
C ALA A 999 -30.59 -20.57 5.05
N THR A 1000 -31.72 -20.72 5.73
CA THR A 1000 -33.00 -20.23 5.24
C THR A 1000 -32.87 -18.72 5.00
N PRO A 1001 -33.30 -18.17 3.86
CA PRO A 1001 -33.15 -16.74 3.60
C PRO A 1001 -33.94 -15.94 4.65
N ILE A 1002 -33.30 -14.94 5.26
CA ILE A 1002 -34.00 -13.83 5.96
C ILE A 1002 -34.33 -12.77 4.92
#